data_AF-A0A812K8J5-F1
#
_entry.id   AF-A0A812K8J5-F1
#
_cell.length_a   1.000
_cell.length_b   1.000
_cell.length_c   1.000
_cell.angle_alpha   90.00
_cell.angle_beta   90.00
_cell.angle_gamma   90.00
#
_symmetry.space_group_name_H-M   'P 1'
#
loop_
_entity.id
_entity.type
_entity.pdbx_description
1 polymer ?
#
loop_
_entity_poly.entity_id
_entity_poly.type
_entity_poly.pdbx_seq_one_letter_code
_entity_poly.pdbx_strand_id
1 'polypeptide(L)'
;MYENNTLKYIPINRWISRFQEMSLQKKDSAVQMDNEGNLKVIQKKPEPTCDTAGMYPLRQAFQRRSLAFDLGGIWIADGCGPHSRSIKGDIVKGSMLSLESPVTFDAFKYPHEQPPVKSDSWVYELFAGSARFSKEIFWDLIKECPPFHLHASPPAGLPSLSAASQQSLAVRKDNVLYRFVYKLLLHCSALGINVSVENPRTSLFWKVLQCFAEADGLLWPPAALEHVDFDQCCHGSDRPKSTRFLCTRGLFTSLRATCPGNHEHRPWGLVFHERSMQLSSSLVSAYPVLLCKRMASCLESAASFMGLSLQASPDLAASSVAVLGRQHRRFPPLIPEFRKAAGEDSGREKAAEDSHAVDNASSKVPSGFLKSSDPPKGSVKVGWYLSMQDHVAKALTLKSLKHPVDTAVALDQDQLDAISFCMKNTEKEVVDHRKLQLLKIKILARKFEADEARLHSSFDPWFEKVVAGKRLLLWKHLLEQNGFDDMQVCDFMTSGVPIVGQSACPQPFNRKIVPATMSEQDLKGTASFRRKVMLGSSGTQAADLQELLSKATMDEVDLGFLEGPYTESQKEHRSLAVIYHKGPSGEDQFFIANSLLFGLTASVYGFVRTSRSLHKLLLKIFKLPSSVYFDDYPMFSTSLSSSDTDGIISEFLDILGWGHAKTGSKSHPFAEVFSVLGMQIDLSNLSKRSIVLSNKPGRIDRIVEKLESVAASGFLTVHQAQILLGLLNFSSGFFAGRALKHSCKWLSGFLAGDRPSPKTVSEMCEHTIKILVSTPPRFISCDSTGEPPILVWTDGAWEPAKAFAGIGAVILDASSGVSRVFQGQVPERLVVRWREEVGEQIICEVELYALLMIRACLQNFLSGKRIIFFIDNDAARSVVLRGQSRSDAMHRLAMALSMVEAVAPCISWIERVPSSSNIADWPSRGEGWKAQKVVRAAEVEPYFVDQSLIDAYLL
;
A
#
# COMPACT_ATOMS: atom_id res chain seq x y z
N MET A 1 34.63 4.59 7.37
CA MET A 1 35.46 4.19 8.51
C MET A 1 34.74 4.24 9.84
N TYR A 2 33.51 4.73 9.97
CA TYR A 2 32.61 4.25 11.01
C TYR A 2 31.18 4.41 10.48
N GLU A 3 30.59 3.31 10.01
CA GLU A 3 29.21 3.24 9.52
C GLU A 3 28.63 1.96 10.12
N ASN A 4 27.41 2.04 10.68
CA ASN A 4 26.77 0.95 11.43
C ASN A 4 27.64 0.41 12.58
N ASN A 5 28.26 1.31 13.37
CA ASN A 5 29.11 0.97 14.53
C ASN A 5 30.25 -0.03 14.26
N THR A 6 30.72 -0.09 13.01
CA THR A 6 31.90 -0.87 12.63
C THR A 6 32.90 0.00 11.90
N LEU A 7 34.17 -0.11 12.29
CA LEU A 7 35.26 0.64 11.67
C LEU A 7 35.60 0.01 10.31
N LYS A 8 34.97 0.47 9.24
CA LYS A 8 35.17 -0.08 7.87
C LYS A 8 36.26 0.66 7.12
N TYR A 9 37.30 -0.04 6.65
CA TYR A 9 38.30 0.52 5.74
C TYR A 9 37.61 1.14 4.51
N ILE A 10 37.85 2.42 4.27
CA ILE A 10 37.42 3.13 3.05
C ILE A 10 38.69 3.58 2.34
N PRO A 11 38.95 3.16 1.09
CA PRO A 11 40.13 3.57 0.35
C PRO A 11 40.14 5.08 0.11
N ILE A 12 41.32 5.70 0.11
CA ILE A 12 41.53 7.16 0.11
C ILE A 12 40.83 7.85 -1.09
N ASN A 13 40.78 7.19 -2.23
CA ASN A 13 40.08 7.68 -3.43
C ASN A 13 38.55 7.74 -3.28
N ARG A 14 37.97 7.29 -2.16
CA ARG A 14 36.54 7.43 -1.81
C ARG A 14 36.31 8.50 -0.73
N TRP A 15 37.28 9.38 -0.51
CA TRP A 15 37.23 10.39 0.55
C TRP A 15 36.81 11.75 0.01
N ILE A 16 35.52 11.98 -0.21
CA ILE A 16 35.05 13.23 -0.83
C ILE A 16 34.85 14.39 0.15
N SER A 17 35.05 15.62 -0.33
CA SER A 17 34.83 16.86 0.45
C SER A 17 33.34 17.25 0.53
N ARG A 18 32.95 18.09 1.49
CA ARG A 18 31.56 18.60 1.63
C ARG A 18 31.11 19.37 0.38
N PHE A 19 32.03 20.06 -0.27
CA PHE A 19 31.78 20.78 -1.51
C PHE A 19 31.50 19.81 -2.67
N GLN A 20 32.29 18.73 -2.81
CA GLN A 20 32.05 17.65 -3.78
C GLN A 20 30.74 16.90 -3.50
N GLU A 21 30.42 16.63 -2.23
CA GLU A 21 29.17 16.03 -1.79
C GLU A 21 27.94 16.86 -2.20
N MET A 22 28.07 18.19 -2.13
CA MET A 22 27.01 19.14 -2.50
C MET A 22 26.93 19.41 -4.00
N SER A 23 27.98 19.18 -4.77
CA SER A 23 28.05 19.45 -6.22
C SER A 23 27.77 18.24 -7.10
N LEU A 24 27.63 17.04 -6.52
CA LEU A 24 27.15 15.84 -7.23
C LEU A 24 25.69 16.03 -7.65
N GLN A 25 25.46 16.35 -8.93
CA GLN A 25 24.14 16.22 -9.54
C GLN A 25 23.68 14.76 -9.39
N LYS A 26 22.48 14.56 -8.82
CA LYS A 26 21.82 13.25 -8.78
C LYS A 26 21.63 12.76 -10.22
N LYS A 27 22.34 11.70 -10.61
CA LYS A 27 22.02 10.95 -11.84
C LYS A 27 21.58 9.52 -11.52
N ASP A 28 20.63 9.12 -12.37
CA ASP A 28 19.92 7.86 -12.54
C ASP A 28 19.03 7.36 -11.39
N SER A 29 17.74 7.64 -11.60
CA SER A 29 16.59 6.93 -11.06
C SER A 29 16.63 5.44 -11.43
N ALA A 30 16.75 4.57 -10.43
CA ALA A 30 16.47 3.15 -10.57
C ALA A 30 14.97 2.93 -10.36
N VAL A 31 14.33 2.18 -11.26
CA VAL A 31 12.92 1.85 -11.15
C VAL A 31 12.80 0.52 -10.41
N GLN A 32 12.06 0.50 -9.30
CA GLN A 32 11.78 -0.73 -8.55
C GLN A 32 10.27 -0.95 -8.50
N MET A 33 9.81 -2.14 -8.88
CA MET A 33 8.40 -2.51 -8.75
C MET A 33 8.05 -2.74 -7.29
N ASP A 34 6.95 -2.17 -6.83
CA ASP A 34 6.35 -2.56 -5.57
C ASP A 34 5.59 -3.91 -5.71
N ASN A 35 5.06 -4.40 -4.59
CA ASN A 35 4.36 -5.68 -4.52
C ASN A 35 3.03 -5.71 -5.31
N GLU A 36 2.61 -4.56 -5.84
CA GLU A 36 1.38 -4.37 -6.65
C GLU A 36 1.71 -4.17 -8.14
N GLY A 37 3.00 -4.15 -8.48
CA GLY A 37 3.48 -3.99 -9.85
C GLY A 37 3.57 -2.54 -10.32
N ASN A 38 3.44 -1.57 -9.41
CA ASN A 38 3.64 -0.17 -9.74
C ASN A 38 5.13 0.17 -9.74
N LEU A 39 5.56 0.93 -10.75
CA LEU A 39 6.93 1.37 -10.89
C LEU A 39 7.19 2.53 -9.93
N LYS A 40 8.02 2.30 -8.91
CA LYS A 40 8.49 3.35 -8.01
C LYS A 40 9.90 3.77 -8.43
N VAL A 41 10.07 5.04 -8.75
CA VAL A 41 11.38 5.61 -9.03
C VAL A 41 12.13 5.82 -7.70
N ILE A 42 13.21 5.10 -7.50
CA ILE A 42 14.14 5.27 -6.38
C ILE A 42 15.44 5.85 -6.93
N GLN A 43 15.80 7.05 -6.47
CA GLN A 43 17.06 7.68 -6.85
C GLN A 43 18.23 6.91 -6.25
N LYS A 44 19.10 6.32 -7.10
CA LYS A 44 20.37 5.74 -6.62
C LYS A 44 21.30 6.91 -6.29
N LYS A 45 21.92 6.90 -5.10
CA LYS A 45 22.98 7.88 -4.77
C LYS A 45 24.24 7.51 -5.56
N PRO A 46 24.90 8.44 -6.26
CA PRO A 46 26.20 8.15 -6.87
C PRO A 46 27.23 7.80 -5.79
N GLU A 47 28.14 6.85 -6.07
CA GLU A 47 29.32 6.59 -5.23
C GLU A 47 30.43 7.57 -5.63
N PRO A 48 30.77 8.55 -4.79
CA PRO A 48 31.65 9.62 -5.22
C PRO A 48 33.13 9.31 -4.92
N THR A 49 34.02 9.70 -5.83
CA THR A 49 35.47 9.50 -5.73
C THR A 49 36.21 10.83 -5.55
N CYS A 50 37.27 10.82 -4.75
CA CYS A 50 38.19 11.93 -4.55
C CYS A 50 39.43 11.71 -5.42
N ASP A 51 39.80 12.73 -6.19
CA ASP A 51 41.08 12.76 -6.90
C ASP A 51 42.24 12.78 -5.90
N THR A 52 43.10 11.77 -5.98
CA THR A 52 44.26 11.59 -5.09
C THR A 52 45.54 12.16 -5.65
N ALA A 53 45.53 12.67 -6.89
CA ALA A 53 46.71 13.25 -7.54
C ALA A 53 47.01 14.68 -7.06
N GLY A 54 46.00 15.39 -6.54
CA GLY A 54 46.14 16.76 -6.02
C GLY A 54 46.22 16.84 -4.50
N MET A 55 47.22 17.55 -3.96
CA MET A 55 47.37 17.74 -2.50
C MET A 55 46.19 18.47 -1.86
N TYR A 56 45.56 19.42 -2.56
CA TYR A 56 44.51 20.28 -1.97
C TYR A 56 43.16 19.56 -1.75
N PRO A 57 42.59 18.83 -2.74
CA PRO A 57 41.38 18.00 -2.54
C PRO A 57 41.58 16.92 -1.46
N LEU A 58 42.75 16.28 -1.46
CA LEU A 58 43.13 15.28 -0.47
C LEU A 58 43.16 15.90 0.94
N ARG A 59 43.80 17.07 1.10
CA ARG A 59 43.90 17.75 2.41
C ARG A 59 42.54 18.15 2.98
N GLN A 60 41.60 18.61 2.15
CA GLN A 60 40.23 18.89 2.60
C GLN A 60 39.46 17.63 3.02
N ALA A 61 39.67 16.50 2.33
CA ALA A 61 39.08 15.22 2.68
C ALA A 61 39.63 14.66 4.01
N PHE A 62 40.93 14.83 4.26
CA PHE A 62 41.59 14.44 5.50
C PHE A 62 41.21 15.33 6.70
N GLN A 63 41.08 16.66 6.51
CA GLN A 63 40.65 17.57 7.58
C GLN A 63 39.30 17.20 8.20
N ARG A 64 38.34 16.73 7.39
CA ARG A 64 37.03 16.30 7.90
C ARG A 64 37.10 14.95 8.65
N ARG A 65 38.18 14.18 8.48
CA ARG A 65 38.40 12.84 9.06
C ARG A 65 39.44 12.84 10.18
N SER A 66 40.12 13.97 10.44
CA SER A 66 41.09 14.11 11.54
C SER A 66 40.46 13.74 12.87
N LEU A 67 39.18 14.09 13.10
CA LEU A 67 38.48 13.76 14.33
C LEU A 67 38.43 12.26 14.63
N ALA A 68 38.37 11.40 13.61
CA ALA A 68 38.35 9.95 13.78
C ALA A 68 39.75 9.36 14.07
N PHE A 69 40.80 9.96 13.51
CA PHE A 69 42.19 9.59 13.81
C PHE A 69 42.66 10.12 15.17
N ASP A 70 42.22 11.33 15.53
CA ASP A 70 42.43 11.98 16.82
C ASP A 70 41.77 11.18 17.95
N LEU A 71 40.57 10.63 17.73
CA LEU A 71 39.87 9.74 18.68
C LEU A 71 40.53 8.35 18.79
N GLY A 72 41.35 7.94 17.81
CA GLY A 72 42.10 6.69 17.80
C GLY A 72 43.56 6.81 18.25
N GLY A 73 44.04 8.00 18.61
CA GLY A 73 45.42 8.23 19.08
C GLY A 73 46.51 8.18 18.00
N ILE A 74 46.15 8.29 16.72
CA ILE A 74 47.05 8.13 15.56
C ILE A 74 47.30 9.49 14.91
N TRP A 75 48.57 9.94 14.85
CA TRP A 75 48.90 11.25 14.27
C TRP A 75 49.85 11.14 13.07
N ILE A 76 49.65 12.04 12.12
CA ILE A 76 50.43 12.12 10.88
C ILE A 76 51.48 13.23 11.05
N ALA A 77 52.74 12.90 10.77
CA ALA A 77 53.88 13.78 10.99
C ALA A 77 54.09 14.72 9.79
N ASP A 78 53.68 15.98 9.92
CA ASP A 78 54.12 17.05 9.02
C ASP A 78 55.53 17.51 9.47
N GLY A 79 56.54 16.63 9.39
CA GLY A 79 57.97 16.94 9.61
C GLY A 79 58.43 17.47 11.00
N CYS A 80 57.53 18.01 11.83
CA CYS A 80 57.86 18.68 13.10
C CYS A 80 56.73 18.55 14.15
N GLY A 81 55.87 17.53 14.07
CA GLY A 81 54.77 17.33 15.01
C GLY A 81 55.20 16.60 16.30
N PRO A 82 54.83 17.06 17.51
CA PRO A 82 55.22 16.39 18.76
C PRO A 82 54.47 15.05 18.97
N HIS A 83 55.06 14.14 19.77
CA HIS A 83 54.45 12.86 20.22
C HIS A 83 53.30 13.03 21.25
N SER A 84 53.06 14.27 21.68
CA SER A 84 51.95 14.67 22.56
C SER A 84 51.18 15.88 21.97
N ARG A 85 49.84 15.86 21.88
CA ARG A 85 48.98 16.95 21.40
C ARG A 85 47.89 17.18 22.44
N SER A 86 47.57 18.45 22.69
CA SER A 86 46.44 18.81 23.54
C SER A 86 45.16 18.74 22.72
N ILE A 87 44.29 17.79 23.05
CA ILE A 87 42.96 17.68 22.43
C ILE A 87 41.95 17.99 23.53
N LYS A 88 41.27 19.13 23.39
CA LYS A 88 40.29 19.63 24.36
C LYS A 88 40.84 19.77 25.80
N GLY A 89 42.11 20.16 25.93
CA GLY A 89 42.72 20.51 27.21
C GLY A 89 43.60 19.42 27.81
N ASP A 90 43.44 18.15 27.42
CA ASP A 90 44.25 17.06 27.92
C ASP A 90 45.39 16.71 26.96
N ILE A 91 46.60 16.49 27.51
CA ILE A 91 47.77 16.06 26.74
C ILE A 91 47.62 14.56 26.49
N VAL A 92 47.14 14.20 25.31
CA VAL A 92 47.10 12.81 24.86
C VAL A 92 48.46 12.51 24.23
N LYS A 93 49.08 11.35 24.50
CA LYS A 93 50.25 10.85 23.77
C LYS A 93 49.76 9.93 22.66
N GLY A 94 50.21 10.17 21.43
CA GLY A 94 49.82 9.41 20.25
C GLY A 94 51.03 8.75 19.60
N SER A 95 50.80 7.71 18.80
CA SER A 95 51.83 7.08 17.99
C SER A 95 51.92 7.80 16.64
N MET A 96 53.12 8.29 16.26
CA MET A 96 53.33 8.87 14.93
C MET A 96 53.36 7.76 13.88
N LEU A 97 52.54 7.89 12.85
CA LEU A 97 52.57 7.01 11.69
C LEU A 97 53.32 7.73 10.56
N SER A 98 54.47 7.17 10.17
CA SER A 98 55.14 7.55 8.92
C SER A 98 54.38 6.94 7.75
N LEU A 99 54.09 7.75 6.73
CA LEU A 99 53.31 7.34 5.55
C LEU A 99 54.12 6.54 4.52
N GLU A 100 55.36 6.16 4.84
CA GLU A 100 56.29 5.57 3.86
C GLU A 100 56.14 4.04 3.65
N SER A 101 55.26 3.33 4.36
CA SER A 101 55.00 1.88 4.13
C SER A 101 53.63 1.39 4.64
N PRO A 102 53.03 0.32 4.06
CA PRO A 102 51.74 -0.21 4.49
C PRO A 102 51.84 -0.91 5.85
N VAL A 103 51.06 -0.46 6.84
CA VAL A 103 51.09 -0.98 8.22
C VAL A 103 49.93 -1.96 8.45
N THR A 104 50.25 -3.16 8.95
CA THR A 104 49.29 -4.13 9.48
C THR A 104 49.15 -3.94 11.00
N PHE A 105 47.93 -3.80 11.49
CA PHE A 105 47.62 -3.57 12.91
C PHE A 105 47.37 -4.90 13.62
N ASP A 106 48.13 -5.20 14.68
CA ASP A 106 47.94 -6.36 15.54
C ASP A 106 47.37 -5.92 16.90
N ALA A 107 46.09 -6.21 17.11
CA ALA A 107 45.30 -5.77 18.25
C ALA A 107 45.66 -6.49 19.57
N PHE A 108 46.48 -7.55 19.55
CA PHE A 108 46.82 -8.31 20.76
C PHE A 108 48.08 -7.82 21.49
N LYS A 109 48.88 -6.96 20.84
CA LYS A 109 50.17 -6.51 21.39
C LYS A 109 50.07 -5.34 22.38
N TYR A 110 48.89 -4.72 22.50
CA TYR A 110 48.63 -3.59 23.40
C TYR A 110 47.45 -3.93 24.33
N PRO A 111 47.71 -4.39 25.57
CA PRO A 111 46.65 -4.74 26.50
C PRO A 111 45.92 -3.47 26.94
N HIS A 112 44.70 -3.30 26.45
CA HIS A 112 43.77 -2.29 26.93
C HIS A 112 43.26 -2.70 28.32
N GLU A 113 43.65 -1.98 29.38
CA GLU A 113 42.86 -1.91 30.60
C GLU A 113 41.48 -1.34 30.23
N GLN A 114 40.44 -2.16 30.26
CA GLN A 114 39.08 -1.75 29.86
C GLN A 114 38.32 -1.11 31.03
N PRO A 115 37.94 0.19 30.93
CA PRO A 115 36.68 0.67 31.49
C PRO A 115 35.51 0.26 30.58
N PRO A 116 34.27 0.22 31.10
CA PRO A 116 33.12 -0.34 30.39
C PRO A 116 32.81 0.42 29.09
N VAL A 117 32.54 -0.39 28.06
CA VAL A 117 32.17 -0.07 26.69
C VAL A 117 31.19 1.10 26.59
N LYS A 118 31.59 2.20 25.92
CA LYS A 118 30.66 3.17 25.33
C LYS A 118 30.06 2.57 24.06
N SER A 119 28.83 2.10 24.13
CA SER A 119 28.06 1.67 22.96
C SER A 119 27.10 2.78 22.52
N ASP A 120 27.46 3.56 21.50
CA ASP A 120 26.55 4.50 20.81
C ASP A 120 25.59 3.77 19.83
N SER A 121 25.01 2.62 20.22
CA SER A 121 23.86 2.04 19.52
C SER A 121 22.85 1.49 20.52
N TRP A 122 21.99 2.38 20.97
CA TRP A 122 20.65 2.04 21.45
C TRP A 122 19.67 2.91 20.66
N VAL A 123 19.49 2.57 19.38
CA VAL A 123 18.32 3.05 18.63
C VAL A 123 17.15 2.21 19.13
N TYR A 124 16.30 2.81 19.95
CA TYR A 124 14.97 2.27 20.20
C TYR A 124 14.18 2.33 18.90
N GLU A 125 14.00 1.20 18.23
CA GLU A 125 12.83 0.99 17.39
C GLU A 125 11.62 0.93 18.33
N LEU A 126 10.97 2.08 18.55
CA LEU A 126 9.58 2.09 18.97
C LEU A 126 8.76 1.43 17.84
N PHE A 127 8.42 0.15 18.00
CA PHE A 127 7.24 -0.42 17.35
C PHE A 127 5.97 0.19 17.99
N ALA A 128 5.79 1.50 17.77
CA ALA A 128 4.51 2.17 17.96
C ALA A 128 3.63 1.84 16.75
N GLY A 129 3.07 0.63 16.75
CA GLY A 129 1.78 0.44 16.10
C GLY A 129 0.78 1.36 16.80
N SER A 130 0.34 2.38 16.08
CA SER A 130 -0.77 3.29 16.44
C SER A 130 -0.67 4.07 17.76
N ALA A 131 0.32 4.95 17.89
CA ALA A 131 0.17 6.27 18.53
C ALA A 131 1.48 7.07 18.35
N ARG A 132 1.55 7.92 17.33
CA ARG A 132 2.57 8.96 17.27
C ARG A 132 1.98 10.20 17.91
N PHE A 133 2.39 10.49 19.13
CA PHE A 133 2.05 11.73 19.83
C PHE A 133 2.49 12.93 19.00
N SER A 134 1.70 14.01 19.03
CA SER A 134 2.03 15.24 18.31
C SER A 134 3.33 15.84 18.85
N LYS A 135 4.10 16.47 17.96
CA LYS A 135 5.32 17.21 18.33
C LYS A 135 5.01 18.34 19.33
N GLU A 136 3.77 18.84 19.38
CA GLU A 136 3.35 19.84 20.38
C GLU A 136 3.31 19.25 21.79
N ILE A 137 2.71 18.08 22.00
CA ILE A 137 2.74 17.40 23.32
C ILE A 137 4.18 17.10 23.75
N PHE A 138 5.04 16.71 22.79
CA PHE A 138 6.48 16.52 23.02
C PHE A 138 7.18 17.80 23.51
N TRP A 139 6.92 18.96 22.89
CA TRP A 139 7.55 20.22 23.28
C TRP A 139 6.90 20.91 24.47
N ASP A 140 5.59 20.77 24.67
CA ASP A 140 4.88 21.35 25.82
C ASP A 140 5.20 20.57 27.10
N LEU A 141 5.31 19.23 27.05
CA LEU A 141 5.84 18.43 28.17
C LEU A 141 7.33 18.70 28.47
N ILE A 142 8.11 19.13 27.46
CA ILE A 142 9.52 19.56 27.62
C ILE A 142 9.61 20.97 28.21
N LYS A 143 8.74 21.90 27.81
CA LYS A 143 8.72 23.30 28.31
C LYS A 143 8.26 23.38 29.77
N GLU A 144 7.39 22.48 30.20
CA GLU A 144 6.98 22.35 31.62
C GLU A 144 8.01 21.65 32.51
N CYS A 145 9.14 21.17 31.97
CA CYS A 145 10.23 20.62 32.76
C CYS A 145 11.28 21.70 33.04
N PRO A 146 11.35 22.29 34.26
CA PRO A 146 12.56 23.03 34.64
C PRO A 146 13.78 22.09 34.62
N PRO A 147 15.01 22.61 34.36
CA PRO A 147 16.22 21.81 34.46
C PRO A 147 16.38 21.31 35.90
N PHE A 148 16.08 20.02 36.11
CA PHE A 148 16.21 19.39 37.42
C PHE A 148 17.69 19.09 37.68
N HIS A 149 18.30 19.85 38.59
CA HIS A 149 19.63 19.58 39.11
C HIS A 149 19.54 18.53 40.21
N LEU A 150 19.70 17.26 39.83
CA LEU A 150 19.87 16.15 40.77
C LEU A 150 21.30 16.21 41.37
N HIS A 151 21.50 17.09 42.34
CA HIS A 151 22.62 16.98 43.27
C HIS A 151 22.12 16.34 44.57
N ALA A 152 22.87 15.33 45.05
CA ALA A 152 22.69 14.53 46.26
C ALA A 152 21.91 13.19 46.09
N SER A 153 22.70 12.14 45.84
CA SER A 153 22.47 10.68 46.03
C SER A 153 22.26 9.85 44.75
N PRO A 154 22.92 8.67 44.62
CA PRO A 154 23.06 7.94 43.36
C PRO A 154 21.75 7.23 42.99
N PRO A 155 21.25 7.33 41.72
CA PRO A 155 22.03 7.20 40.49
C PRO A 155 21.62 8.21 39.39
N ALA A 156 22.28 9.37 39.31
CA ALA A 156 22.07 10.33 38.21
C ALA A 156 23.35 11.02 37.69
N GLY A 157 24.52 10.65 38.20
CA GLY A 157 25.82 11.16 37.76
C GLY A 157 26.93 10.87 38.78
N LEU A 158 28.17 10.71 38.32
CA LEU A 158 29.33 10.69 39.20
C LEU A 158 29.51 12.10 39.83
N PRO A 159 29.74 12.22 41.15
CA PRO A 159 29.96 13.51 41.82
C PRO A 159 31.13 14.33 41.24
N SER A 160 32.01 13.69 40.46
CA SER A 160 33.22 14.25 39.86
C SER A 160 33.04 14.85 38.45
N LEU A 161 31.83 14.86 37.88
CA LEU A 161 31.61 15.37 36.51
C LEU A 161 31.51 16.90 36.48
N SER A 162 32.50 17.57 35.88
CA SER A 162 32.46 19.03 35.69
C SER A 162 31.30 19.46 34.78
N ALA A 163 30.66 20.59 35.14
CA ALA A 163 29.47 21.12 34.46
C ALA A 163 29.67 21.47 32.97
N ALA A 164 30.93 21.57 32.51
CA ALA A 164 31.31 21.97 31.15
C ALA A 164 31.81 20.81 30.26
N SER A 165 31.84 19.56 30.75
CA SER A 165 32.36 18.43 29.97
C SER A 165 31.39 17.93 28.91
N GLN A 166 31.92 17.43 27.79
CA GLN A 166 31.13 16.84 26.71
C GLN A 166 30.34 15.59 27.16
N GLN A 167 30.83 14.90 28.19
CA GLN A 167 30.15 13.78 28.84
C GLN A 167 28.95 14.25 29.68
N SER A 168 29.07 15.38 30.40
CA SER A 168 27.96 16.02 31.11
C SER A 168 26.82 16.41 30.14
N LEU A 169 27.16 16.89 28.94
CA LEU A 169 26.16 17.22 27.92
C LEU A 169 25.44 15.97 27.36
N ALA A 170 26.15 14.85 27.18
CA ALA A 170 25.54 13.59 26.73
C ALA A 170 24.57 13.02 27.78
N VAL A 171 25.00 12.97 29.05
CA VAL A 171 24.16 12.55 30.18
C VAL A 171 22.92 13.44 30.31
N ARG A 172 23.04 14.75 30.11
CA ARG A 172 21.88 15.67 30.09
C ARG A 172 20.90 15.34 28.96
N LYS A 173 21.38 15.01 27.76
CA LYS A 173 20.51 14.62 26.63
C LYS A 173 19.79 13.29 26.90
N ASP A 174 20.49 12.32 27.47
CA ASP A 174 19.90 11.03 27.83
C ASP A 174 18.85 11.19 28.95
N ASN A 175 19.12 12.03 29.95
CA ASN A 175 18.17 12.33 31.02
C ASN A 175 16.89 13.01 30.49
N VAL A 176 16.99 13.88 29.47
CA VAL A 176 15.82 14.46 28.80
C VAL A 176 14.98 13.37 28.15
N LEU A 177 15.60 12.41 27.46
CA LEU A 177 14.90 11.28 26.87
C LEU A 177 14.25 10.39 27.95
N TYR A 178 14.95 10.06 29.03
CA TYR A 178 14.39 9.25 30.12
C TYR A 178 13.24 9.95 30.82
N ARG A 179 13.33 11.27 31.05
CA ARG A 179 12.24 12.07 31.62
C ARG A 179 11.03 12.12 30.70
N PHE A 180 11.25 12.18 29.38
CA PHE A 180 10.18 12.06 28.38
C PHE A 180 9.50 10.68 28.45
N VAL A 181 10.27 9.58 28.46
CA VAL A 181 9.71 8.22 28.57
C VAL A 181 8.88 8.07 29.85
N TYR A 182 9.38 8.59 30.97
CA TYR A 182 8.65 8.66 32.24
C TYR A 182 7.31 9.40 32.11
N LYS A 183 7.31 10.63 31.58
CA LYS A 183 6.09 11.42 31.37
C LYS A 183 5.11 10.73 30.40
N LEU A 184 5.62 10.09 29.35
CA LEU A 184 4.83 9.35 28.37
C LEU A 184 4.13 8.14 29.02
N LEU A 185 4.84 7.39 29.86
CA LEU A 185 4.26 6.26 30.60
C LEU A 185 3.11 6.71 31.51
N LEU A 186 3.29 7.82 32.23
CA LEU A 186 2.22 8.40 33.06
C LEU A 186 1.03 8.86 32.23
N HIS A 187 1.27 9.54 31.11
CA HIS A 187 0.22 10.06 30.24
C HIS A 187 -0.59 8.93 29.59
N CYS A 188 0.07 7.92 29.03
CA CYS A 188 -0.61 6.75 28.48
C CYS A 188 -1.39 5.99 29.55
N SER A 189 -0.82 5.84 30.75
CA SER A 189 -1.50 5.24 31.89
C SER A 189 -2.76 6.01 32.28
N ALA A 190 -2.73 7.35 32.28
CA ALA A 190 -3.88 8.18 32.59
C ALA A 190 -5.00 8.10 31.52
N LEU A 191 -4.63 7.90 30.26
CA LEU A 191 -5.57 7.72 29.14
C LEU A 191 -6.07 6.27 28.96
N GLY A 192 -5.64 5.34 29.81
CA GLY A 192 -5.98 3.92 29.67
C GLY A 192 -5.39 3.27 28.40
N ILE A 193 -4.32 3.84 27.84
CA ILE A 193 -3.64 3.31 26.66
C ILE A 193 -2.69 2.19 27.11
N ASN A 194 -2.80 1.03 26.44
CA ASN A 194 -1.89 -0.10 26.66
C ASN A 194 -0.46 0.27 26.24
N VAL A 195 0.49 0.14 27.16
CA VAL A 195 1.91 0.47 26.93
C VAL A 195 2.84 -0.62 27.43
N SER A 196 4.03 -0.67 26.86
CA SER A 196 5.14 -1.49 27.35
C SER A 196 6.49 -0.86 27.01
N VAL A 197 7.42 -0.88 27.96
CA VAL A 197 8.82 -0.51 27.78
C VAL A 197 9.70 -1.70 28.13
N GLU A 198 10.63 -2.06 27.25
CA GLU A 198 11.59 -3.15 27.43
C GLU A 198 12.97 -2.60 27.76
N ASN A 199 13.65 -3.25 28.70
CA ASN A 199 15.08 -3.07 28.93
C ASN A 199 15.60 -4.32 29.68
N PRO A 200 16.92 -4.62 29.73
CA PRO A 200 17.44 -5.65 30.60
C PRO A 200 17.03 -5.42 32.05
N ARG A 201 16.76 -6.50 32.78
CA ARG A 201 16.29 -6.46 34.17
C ARG A 201 17.20 -5.66 35.10
N THR A 202 18.51 -5.71 34.85
CA THR A 202 19.57 -5.06 35.64
C THR A 202 19.90 -3.64 35.18
N SER A 203 19.17 -3.09 34.20
CA SER A 203 19.43 -1.74 33.68
C SER A 203 19.22 -0.64 34.73
N LEU A 204 20.16 0.30 34.82
CA LEU A 204 20.03 1.48 35.68
C LEU A 204 18.86 2.40 35.27
N PHE A 205 18.38 2.28 34.03
CA PHE A 205 17.19 2.96 33.52
C PHE A 205 15.99 2.84 34.47
N TRP A 206 15.75 1.67 35.04
CA TRP A 206 14.62 1.45 35.96
C TRP A 206 14.72 2.32 37.23
N LYS A 207 15.94 2.51 37.71
CA LYS A 207 16.25 3.31 38.90
C LYS A 207 16.11 4.80 38.61
N VAL A 208 16.48 5.24 37.40
CA VAL A 208 16.27 6.62 36.94
C VAL A 208 14.77 6.98 36.91
N LEU A 209 13.91 6.10 36.38
CA LEU A 209 12.46 6.33 36.38
C LEU A 209 11.88 6.40 37.80
N GLN A 210 12.39 5.57 38.71
CA GLN A 210 12.01 5.62 40.12
C GLN A 210 12.41 6.96 40.76
N CYS A 211 13.62 7.46 40.52
CA CYS A 211 14.05 8.76 41.05
C CYS A 211 13.20 9.92 40.50
N PHE A 212 12.79 9.84 39.23
CA PHE A 212 11.85 10.81 38.65
C PHE A 212 10.48 10.77 39.31
N ALA A 213 9.98 9.59 39.66
CA ALA A 213 8.72 9.44 40.39
C ALA A 213 8.83 9.96 41.83
N GLU A 214 9.91 9.64 42.54
CA GLU A 214 10.20 10.14 43.89
C GLU A 214 10.29 11.67 43.91
N ALA A 215 10.95 12.27 42.91
CA ALA A 215 11.04 13.71 42.75
C ALA A 215 9.66 14.38 42.49
N ASP A 216 8.74 13.66 41.86
CA ASP A 216 7.37 14.12 41.62
C ASP A 216 6.40 13.71 42.75
N GLY A 217 6.88 13.06 43.82
CA GLY A 217 6.05 12.59 44.94
C GLY A 217 5.10 11.45 44.57
N LEU A 218 5.42 10.66 43.55
CA LEU A 218 4.59 9.56 43.03
C LEU A 218 5.15 8.19 43.42
N LEU A 219 4.25 7.24 43.69
CA LEU A 219 4.61 5.84 43.89
C LEU A 219 5.00 5.19 42.54
N TRP A 220 6.12 4.46 42.52
CA TRP A 220 6.64 3.84 41.31
C TRP A 220 6.76 2.30 41.40
N PRO A 221 6.33 1.55 40.36
CA PRO A 221 5.53 2.01 39.23
C PRO A 221 4.10 2.41 39.64
N PRO A 222 3.39 3.25 38.87
CA PRO A 222 1.98 3.57 39.09
C PRO A 222 1.13 2.30 39.14
N ALA A 223 0.01 2.30 39.86
CA ALA A 223 -0.83 1.12 40.06
C ALA A 223 -1.33 0.43 38.77
N ALA A 224 -1.46 1.21 37.69
CA ALA A 224 -1.88 0.74 36.37
C ALA A 224 -0.75 0.12 35.53
N LEU A 225 0.51 0.22 35.98
CA LEU A 225 1.67 -0.41 35.35
C LEU A 225 2.24 -1.51 36.26
N GLU A 226 2.89 -2.50 35.67
CA GLU A 226 3.58 -3.56 36.42
C GLU A 226 4.90 -3.94 35.77
N HIS A 227 5.80 -4.50 36.59
CA HIS A 227 7.01 -5.16 36.11
C HIS A 227 6.73 -6.62 35.77
N VAL A 228 7.16 -7.03 34.58
CA VAL A 228 7.13 -8.40 34.09
C VAL A 228 8.56 -8.82 33.78
N ASP A 229 9.14 -9.62 34.66
CA ASP A 229 10.50 -10.14 34.52
C ASP A 229 10.49 -11.54 33.91
N PHE A 230 11.32 -11.77 32.90
CA PHE A 230 11.50 -13.10 32.35
C PHE A 230 12.88 -13.30 31.72
N ASP A 231 13.35 -14.54 31.71
CA ASP A 231 14.54 -14.94 30.97
C ASP A 231 14.14 -15.38 29.56
N GLN A 232 14.75 -14.80 28.54
CA GLN A 232 14.35 -15.03 27.14
C GLN A 232 14.47 -16.50 26.70
N CYS A 233 15.33 -17.30 27.34
CA CYS A 233 15.41 -18.74 27.04
C CYS A 233 14.12 -19.50 27.34
N CYS A 234 13.34 -19.07 28.34
CA CYS A 234 12.01 -19.62 28.62
C CYS A 234 10.99 -19.37 27.48
N HIS A 235 11.35 -18.45 26.57
CA HIS A 235 10.55 -18.04 25.43
C HIS A 235 11.26 -18.34 24.10
N GLY A 236 12.15 -19.33 24.07
CA GLY A 236 12.73 -19.88 22.84
C GLY A 236 14.01 -19.19 22.35
N SER A 237 14.70 -18.45 23.23
CA SER A 237 16.06 -17.99 22.97
C SER A 237 17.10 -19.05 23.35
N ASP A 238 18.19 -19.13 22.61
CA ASP A 238 19.34 -19.99 22.97
C ASP A 238 20.19 -19.38 24.11
N ARG A 239 19.81 -18.20 24.63
CA ARG A 239 20.55 -17.46 25.65
C ARG A 239 19.66 -16.97 26.79
N PRO A 240 20.18 -16.93 28.03
CA PRO A 240 19.46 -16.46 29.20
C PRO A 240 19.61 -14.94 29.34
N LYS A 241 19.05 -14.18 28.40
CA LYS A 241 18.95 -12.71 28.57
C LYS A 241 17.82 -12.42 29.55
N SER A 242 18.16 -11.87 30.72
CA SER A 242 17.15 -11.43 31.70
C SER A 242 16.56 -10.09 31.27
N THR A 243 15.28 -10.12 30.89
CA THR A 243 14.54 -8.98 30.36
C THR A 243 13.44 -8.56 31.34
N ARG A 244 13.23 -7.25 31.45
CA ARG A 244 12.12 -6.65 32.19
C ARG A 244 11.26 -5.84 31.25
N PHE A 245 9.95 -6.07 31.30
CA PHE A 245 8.97 -5.15 30.76
C PHE A 245 8.38 -4.33 31.89
N LEU A 246 8.22 -3.03 31.68
CA LEU A 246 7.28 -2.20 32.40
C LEU A 246 6.08 -1.97 31.48
N CYS A 247 4.94 -2.58 31.79
CA CYS A 247 3.77 -2.56 30.91
C CYS A 247 2.47 -2.31 31.67
N THR A 248 1.39 -2.02 30.94
CA THR A 248 0.04 -1.96 31.50
C THR A 248 -0.26 -3.25 32.25
N ARG A 249 -0.79 -3.11 33.46
CA ARG A 249 -1.07 -4.22 34.37
C ARG A 249 -2.03 -5.21 33.71
N GLY A 250 -1.69 -6.50 33.78
CA GLY A 250 -2.47 -7.57 33.15
C GLY A 250 -2.07 -7.84 31.69
N LEU A 251 -1.36 -6.93 31.02
CA LEU A 251 -1.08 -7.04 29.58
C LEU A 251 -0.12 -8.20 29.27
N PHE A 252 1.01 -8.28 29.97
CA PHE A 252 2.05 -9.30 29.70
C PHE A 252 2.37 -10.17 30.92
N THR A 253 1.49 -10.20 31.94
CA THR A 253 1.73 -10.90 33.21
C THR A 253 2.07 -12.39 33.02
N SER A 254 1.46 -13.04 32.03
CA SER A 254 1.66 -14.46 31.71
C SER A 254 3.06 -14.77 31.14
N LEU A 255 3.84 -13.75 30.76
CA LEU A 255 5.20 -13.94 30.24
C LEU A 255 6.25 -14.16 31.35
N ARG A 256 5.91 -13.93 32.62
CA ARG A 256 6.85 -14.14 33.75
C ARG A 256 7.40 -15.56 33.73
N ALA A 257 8.72 -15.69 33.61
CA ALA A 257 9.39 -16.98 33.58
C ALA A 257 10.86 -16.84 33.95
N THR A 258 11.34 -17.65 34.89
CA THR A 258 12.77 -17.71 35.25
C THR A 258 13.36 -19.00 34.70
N CYS A 259 14.59 -18.92 34.20
CA CYS A 259 15.26 -20.09 33.64
C CYS A 259 15.39 -21.18 34.71
N PRO A 260 14.88 -22.40 34.46
CA PRO A 260 15.01 -23.52 35.40
C PRO A 260 16.43 -24.12 35.44
N GLY A 261 17.35 -23.66 34.59
CA GLY A 261 18.74 -24.13 34.54
C GLY A 261 18.93 -25.55 33.98
N ASN A 262 17.89 -26.13 33.37
CA ASN A 262 17.86 -27.52 32.91
C ASN A 262 18.21 -27.70 31.41
N HIS A 263 18.85 -26.71 30.79
CA HIS A 263 19.27 -26.75 29.39
C HIS A 263 20.55 -25.92 29.19
N GLU A 264 21.27 -26.19 28.11
CA GLU A 264 22.52 -25.52 27.79
C GLU A 264 22.27 -24.15 27.14
N HIS A 265 23.02 -23.14 27.59
CA HIS A 265 22.95 -21.78 27.07
C HIS A 265 24.15 -21.50 26.19
N ARG A 266 23.95 -20.81 25.06
CA ARG A 266 25.07 -20.35 24.22
C ARG A 266 25.90 -19.28 24.95
N PRO A 267 27.25 -19.33 24.86
CA PRO A 267 28.13 -18.38 25.52
C PRO A 267 27.98 -16.96 24.96
N TRP A 268 28.29 -15.97 25.81
CA TRP A 268 28.38 -14.57 25.43
C TRP A 268 29.73 -14.29 24.74
N GLY A 269 29.75 -13.73 23.52
CA GLY A 269 31.00 -13.38 22.83
C GLY A 269 30.96 -13.42 21.30
N LEU A 270 32.12 -13.17 20.68
CA LEU A 270 32.37 -13.33 19.23
C LEU A 270 32.40 -14.82 18.87
N VAL A 271 31.67 -15.20 17.82
CA VAL A 271 31.74 -16.56 17.26
C VAL A 271 32.50 -16.48 15.95
N PHE A 272 33.58 -17.25 15.83
CA PHE A 272 34.40 -17.33 14.62
C PHE A 272 33.81 -18.41 13.69
N HIS A 273 33.35 -18.00 12.51
CA HIS A 273 33.09 -18.91 11.40
C HIS A 273 34.21 -18.76 10.36
N GLU A 274 34.56 -19.86 9.67
CA GLU A 274 35.75 -20.01 8.80
C GLU A 274 35.96 -18.94 7.71
N ARG A 275 34.98 -18.05 7.47
CA ARG A 275 35.11 -16.92 6.52
C ARG A 275 34.51 -15.59 6.97
N SER A 276 34.08 -15.41 8.22
CA SER A 276 33.62 -14.09 8.71
C SER A 276 33.61 -13.95 10.22
N MET A 277 34.06 -12.79 10.72
CA MET A 277 33.82 -12.35 12.10
C MET A 277 32.40 -11.79 12.22
N GLN A 278 31.53 -12.48 12.98
CA GLN A 278 30.21 -11.95 13.31
C GLN A 278 30.13 -11.57 14.79
N LEU A 279 29.86 -10.28 15.04
CA LEU A 279 29.46 -9.79 16.35
C LEU A 279 28.09 -10.37 16.69
N SER A 280 28.07 -11.20 17.73
CA SER A 280 26.89 -11.87 18.26
C SER A 280 25.72 -10.92 18.58
N SER A 281 25.94 -9.61 18.74
CA SER A 281 24.90 -8.63 19.10
C SER A 281 23.82 -8.45 18.04
N SER A 282 24.12 -8.71 16.76
CA SER A 282 23.16 -8.59 15.65
C SER A 282 22.09 -9.70 15.62
N LEU A 283 22.38 -10.86 16.21
CA LEU A 283 21.42 -11.95 16.45
C LEU A 283 20.63 -11.78 17.77
N VAL A 284 21.02 -10.83 18.63
CA VAL A 284 20.49 -10.63 20.00
C VAL A 284 19.38 -9.57 20.05
N SER A 285 19.22 -8.76 18.99
CA SER A 285 18.19 -7.71 18.92
C SER A 285 16.81 -8.20 18.47
N ALA A 286 16.71 -9.37 17.82
CA ALA A 286 15.44 -9.93 17.39
C ALA A 286 14.78 -10.75 18.52
N TYR A 287 13.50 -10.51 18.80
CA TYR A 287 12.74 -11.36 19.71
C TYR A 287 12.62 -12.79 19.15
N PRO A 288 12.78 -13.83 19.98
CA PRO A 288 12.49 -15.20 19.58
C PRO A 288 11.07 -15.33 19.05
N VAL A 289 10.87 -16.17 18.02
CA VAL A 289 9.54 -16.39 17.42
C VAL A 289 8.51 -16.82 18.47
N LEU A 290 8.92 -17.64 19.45
CA LEU A 290 8.04 -18.09 20.53
C LEU A 290 7.65 -16.94 21.48
N LEU A 291 8.57 -16.03 21.81
CA LEU A 291 8.25 -14.82 22.58
C LEU A 291 7.25 -13.95 21.82
N CYS A 292 7.48 -13.71 20.53
CA CYS A 292 6.56 -12.95 19.66
C CYS A 292 5.16 -13.56 19.64
N LYS A 293 5.05 -14.88 19.50
CA LYS A 293 3.76 -15.60 19.52
C LYS A 293 3.02 -15.42 20.85
N ARG A 294 3.72 -15.52 21.98
CA ARG A 294 3.12 -15.33 23.31
C ARG A 294 2.71 -13.87 23.55
N MET A 295 3.52 -12.90 23.14
CA MET A 295 3.16 -11.48 23.18
C MET A 295 1.91 -11.20 22.33
N ALA A 296 1.82 -11.77 21.13
CA ALA A 296 0.64 -11.64 20.27
C ALA A 296 -0.62 -12.22 20.93
N SER A 297 -0.52 -13.38 21.57
CA SER A 297 -1.64 -14.00 22.31
C SER A 297 -2.12 -13.14 23.49
N CYS A 298 -1.18 -12.47 24.18
CA CYS A 298 -1.51 -11.53 25.25
C CYS A 298 -2.28 -10.31 24.72
N LEU A 299 -1.80 -9.72 23.60
CA LEU A 299 -2.45 -8.60 22.93
C LEU A 299 -3.84 -8.97 22.39
N GLU A 300 -4.00 -10.16 21.83
CA GLU A 300 -5.28 -10.67 21.37
C GLU A 300 -6.29 -10.83 22.50
N SER A 301 -5.84 -11.34 23.66
CA SER A 301 -6.68 -11.47 24.85
C SER A 301 -7.12 -10.10 25.36
N ALA A 302 -6.20 -9.13 25.40
CA ALA A 302 -6.51 -7.75 25.76
C ALA A 302 -7.48 -7.09 24.78
N ALA A 303 -7.29 -7.26 23.47
CA ALA A 303 -8.19 -6.74 22.44
C ALA A 303 -9.60 -7.34 22.56
N SER A 304 -9.69 -8.64 22.83
CA SER A 304 -10.97 -9.34 23.03
C SER A 304 -11.71 -8.81 24.27
N PHE A 305 -10.99 -8.58 25.37
CA PHE A 305 -11.58 -7.98 26.58
C PHE A 305 -12.08 -6.54 26.32
N MET A 306 -11.40 -5.79 25.45
CA MET A 306 -11.81 -4.45 25.04
C MET A 306 -12.93 -4.44 23.96
N GLY A 307 -13.39 -5.61 23.51
CA GLY A 307 -14.41 -5.71 22.45
C GLY A 307 -13.92 -5.29 21.06
N LEU A 308 -12.60 -5.27 20.81
CA LEU A 308 -12.02 -4.90 19.54
C LEU A 308 -12.03 -6.09 18.56
N SER A 309 -12.51 -5.88 17.33
CA SER A 309 -12.42 -6.88 16.27
C SER A 309 -11.02 -6.92 15.67
N LEU A 310 -10.39 -8.10 15.68
CA LEU A 310 -9.08 -8.34 15.04
C LEU A 310 -9.20 -8.71 13.55
N GLN A 311 -10.43 -8.81 13.03
CA GLN A 311 -10.64 -9.00 11.59
C GLN A 311 -10.46 -7.68 10.86
N ALA A 312 -9.58 -7.64 9.86
CA ALA A 312 -9.52 -6.52 8.94
C ALA A 312 -10.84 -6.48 8.15
N SER A 313 -11.65 -5.45 8.34
CA SER A 313 -12.82 -5.21 7.48
C SER A 313 -12.37 -5.12 6.02
N PRO A 314 -13.15 -5.65 5.06
CA PRO A 314 -12.91 -5.39 3.65
C PRO A 314 -12.85 -3.87 3.46
N ASP A 315 -11.71 -3.37 2.99
CA ASP A 315 -11.59 -1.96 2.60
C ASP A 315 -12.56 -1.71 1.43
N LEU A 316 -13.16 -0.52 1.34
CA LEU A 316 -13.98 -0.09 0.19
C LEU A 316 -13.25 -0.37 -1.14
N ALA A 317 -11.92 -0.23 -1.16
CA ALA A 317 -11.09 -0.59 -2.31
C ALA A 317 -11.21 -2.07 -2.70
N ALA A 318 -11.28 -2.99 -1.74
CA ALA A 318 -11.46 -4.41 -2.02
C ALA A 318 -12.87 -4.67 -2.59
N SER A 319 -13.91 -4.06 -2.01
CA SER A 319 -15.29 -4.18 -2.51
C SER A 319 -15.45 -3.61 -3.92
N SER A 320 -14.86 -2.44 -4.23
CA SER A 320 -14.90 -1.85 -5.58
C SER A 320 -14.19 -2.71 -6.63
N VAL A 321 -13.11 -3.38 -6.25
CA VAL A 321 -12.38 -4.30 -7.15
C VAL A 321 -13.20 -5.58 -7.39
N ALA A 322 -13.96 -6.06 -6.40
CA ALA A 322 -14.84 -7.22 -6.56
C ALA A 322 -15.98 -7.00 -7.55
N VAL A 323 -16.54 -5.78 -7.66
CA VAL A 323 -17.55 -5.44 -8.68
C VAL A 323 -17.03 -5.68 -10.10
N LEU A 324 -15.72 -5.53 -10.32
CA LEU A 324 -15.08 -5.76 -11.62
C LEU A 324 -14.75 -7.25 -11.88
N GLY A 325 -15.13 -8.16 -10.97
CA GLY A 325 -14.74 -9.58 -11.00
C GLY A 325 -13.27 -9.80 -10.65
N ARG A 326 -12.62 -8.84 -9.97
CA ARG A 326 -11.23 -8.95 -9.53
C ARG A 326 -11.17 -9.22 -8.04
N GLN A 327 -10.21 -10.03 -7.62
CA GLN A 327 -10.09 -10.44 -6.23
C GLN A 327 -8.90 -9.79 -5.53
N HIS A 328 -9.15 -9.33 -4.30
CA HIS A 328 -8.09 -8.96 -3.38
C HIS A 328 -7.81 -10.12 -2.40
N ARG A 329 -6.56 -10.31 -1.99
CA ARG A 329 -6.14 -11.38 -1.04
C ARG A 329 -6.80 -11.33 0.35
N ARG A 330 -7.58 -10.28 0.63
CA ARG A 330 -8.26 -10.04 1.91
C ARG A 330 -9.74 -10.43 1.88
N PHE A 331 -10.27 -10.92 0.76
CA PHE A 331 -11.62 -11.47 0.74
C PHE A 331 -11.68 -12.73 1.61
N PRO A 332 -12.65 -12.85 2.53
CA PRO A 332 -12.84 -14.08 3.29
C PRO A 332 -13.27 -15.21 2.36
N PRO A 333 -12.96 -16.48 2.70
CA PRO A 333 -13.35 -17.61 1.88
C PRO A 333 -14.86 -17.73 1.82
N LEU A 334 -15.40 -17.99 0.62
CA LEU A 334 -16.85 -18.09 0.41
C LEU A 334 -17.46 -19.32 1.10
N ILE A 335 -16.68 -20.39 1.22
CA ILE A 335 -17.03 -21.59 1.97
C ILE A 335 -15.97 -21.78 3.07
N PRO A 336 -16.36 -21.90 4.35
CA PRO A 336 -15.41 -22.18 5.41
C PRO A 336 -14.66 -23.48 5.15
N GLU A 337 -13.34 -23.46 5.21
CA GLU A 337 -12.50 -24.64 4.92
C GLU A 337 -12.71 -25.77 5.94
N PHE A 338 -13.07 -25.44 7.19
CA PHE A 338 -13.16 -26.39 8.30
C PHE A 338 -14.60 -26.65 8.74
N ARG A 339 -14.90 -27.91 9.10
CA ARG A 339 -16.18 -28.37 9.66
C ARG A 339 -16.33 -27.98 11.15
N LYS A 340 -15.26 -28.15 11.93
CA LYS A 340 -15.16 -27.83 13.36
C LYS A 340 -13.68 -27.63 13.70
N ALA A 341 -13.35 -26.58 14.44
CA ALA A 341 -12.07 -26.45 15.12
C ALA A 341 -12.29 -26.90 16.56
N ALA A 342 -11.74 -28.05 16.95
CA ALA A 342 -11.80 -28.52 18.34
C ALA A 342 -10.41 -28.37 18.96
N GLY A 343 -10.34 -27.73 20.13
CA GLY A 343 -9.25 -27.96 21.06
C GLY A 343 -9.67 -29.15 21.91
N GLU A 344 -9.16 -30.34 21.61
CA GLU A 344 -9.38 -31.50 22.48
C GLU A 344 -8.09 -31.84 23.26
N ASP A 345 -8.24 -31.82 24.58
CA ASP A 345 -7.38 -32.46 25.57
C ASP A 345 -7.83 -33.93 25.70
N SER A 346 -7.09 -34.89 25.15
CA SER A 346 -6.97 -36.24 25.74
C SER A 346 -5.91 -37.07 25.01
N GLY A 347 -5.29 -37.97 25.77
CA GLY A 347 -4.06 -38.68 25.43
C GLY A 347 -4.10 -39.50 24.15
N ARG A 348 -2.89 -39.89 23.74
CA ARG A 348 -2.54 -40.78 22.62
C ARG A 348 -3.50 -41.98 22.50
N GLU A 349 -4.58 -41.83 21.75
CA GLU A 349 -5.14 -42.92 20.97
C GLU A 349 -4.88 -42.61 19.49
N LYS A 350 -4.44 -43.64 18.77
CA LYS A 350 -3.97 -43.54 17.38
C LYS A 350 -4.98 -42.77 16.55
N ALA A 351 -4.56 -41.62 16.04
CA ALA A 351 -5.32 -40.86 15.08
C ALA A 351 -5.68 -41.76 13.88
N ALA A 352 -6.96 -41.83 13.54
CA ALA A 352 -7.40 -42.36 12.27
C ALA A 352 -6.80 -41.52 11.13
N GLU A 353 -6.57 -42.14 9.98
CA GLU A 353 -5.76 -41.65 8.85
C GLU A 353 -6.17 -40.28 8.25
N ASP A 354 -7.28 -39.67 8.70
CA ASP A 354 -7.82 -38.41 8.17
C ASP A 354 -7.49 -37.15 9.02
N SER A 355 -6.67 -37.24 10.07
CA SER A 355 -6.31 -36.07 10.89
C SER A 355 -5.04 -35.37 10.40
N HIS A 356 -5.12 -34.11 9.97
CA HIS A 356 -3.94 -33.31 9.66
C HIS A 356 -3.61 -32.33 10.79
N ALA A 357 -2.40 -32.44 11.34
CA ALA A 357 -1.85 -31.43 12.24
C ALA A 357 -1.61 -30.13 11.47
N VAL A 358 -2.15 -29.02 11.98
CA VAL A 358 -1.88 -27.68 11.41
C VAL A 358 -0.47 -27.27 11.84
N ASP A 359 0.52 -27.57 10.99
CA ASP A 359 1.86 -27.01 11.15
C ASP A 359 1.84 -25.52 10.83
N ASN A 360 2.23 -24.71 11.82
CA ASN A 360 2.14 -23.26 11.85
C ASN A 360 3.13 -22.52 10.91
N ALA A 361 3.41 -23.05 9.71
CA ALA A 361 4.43 -22.50 8.82
C ALA A 361 3.89 -21.78 7.57
N SER A 362 2.65 -21.98 7.13
CA SER A 362 2.19 -21.36 5.85
C SER A 362 0.73 -20.92 5.77
N SER A 363 -0.15 -21.33 6.67
CA SER A 363 -1.59 -20.99 6.59
C SER A 363 -1.98 -19.94 7.64
N LYS A 364 -2.06 -18.67 7.24
CA LYS A 364 -2.75 -17.65 8.06
C LYS A 364 -4.26 -17.86 7.93
N VAL A 365 -4.86 -18.49 8.94
CA VAL A 365 -6.32 -18.63 9.09
C VAL A 365 -6.99 -17.25 9.22
N PRO A 366 -8.07 -16.93 8.46
CA PRO A 366 -8.94 -15.80 8.76
C PRO A 366 -9.78 -16.11 10.00
N SER A 367 -9.67 -15.29 11.05
CA SER A 367 -10.21 -15.53 12.38
C SER A 367 -11.73 -15.31 12.48
N GLY A 368 -12.54 -16.22 11.93
CA GLY A 368 -13.96 -16.36 12.29
C GLY A 368 -14.13 -17.34 13.44
N PHE A 369 -14.99 -17.02 14.40
CA PHE A 369 -15.40 -17.78 15.60
C PHE A 369 -14.70 -17.41 16.93
N LEU A 370 -15.58 -17.17 17.91
CA LEU A 370 -15.37 -16.74 19.29
C LEU A 370 -14.33 -17.59 20.02
N LYS A 371 -13.36 -16.94 20.67
CA LYS A 371 -12.42 -17.59 21.60
C LYS A 371 -12.99 -17.59 23.02
N SER A 372 -13.54 -18.71 23.47
CA SER A 372 -13.58 -19.04 24.90
C SER A 372 -12.31 -19.82 25.25
N SER A 373 -11.47 -19.24 26.12
CA SER A 373 -10.36 -19.85 26.89
C SER A 373 -9.54 -20.97 26.22
N ASP A 374 -8.29 -20.70 25.80
CA ASP A 374 -7.37 -21.73 25.29
C ASP A 374 -6.78 -22.61 26.45
N PRO A 375 -6.65 -23.94 26.27
CA PRO A 375 -6.17 -24.94 27.24
C PRO A 375 -4.62 -25.08 27.31
N PRO A 376 -4.06 -25.90 28.23
CA PRO A 376 -2.60 -25.95 28.53
C PRO A 376 -1.72 -26.50 27.39
N LYS A 377 -0.39 -26.30 27.53
CA LYS A 377 0.65 -26.72 26.57
C LYS A 377 0.55 -28.20 26.17
N GLY A 378 0.38 -28.45 24.87
CA GLY A 378 0.26 -29.78 24.26
C GLY A 378 -0.86 -29.85 23.22
N SER A 379 -1.78 -28.88 23.23
CA SER A 379 -2.90 -28.80 22.29
C SER A 379 -2.46 -28.37 20.89
N VAL A 380 -2.55 -29.28 19.93
CA VAL A 380 -2.53 -28.97 18.50
C VAL A 380 -3.93 -28.47 18.14
N LYS A 381 -4.04 -27.29 17.53
CA LYS A 381 -5.32 -26.88 16.92
C LYS A 381 -5.51 -27.72 15.66
N VAL A 382 -6.35 -28.75 15.77
CA VAL A 382 -6.72 -29.60 14.64
C VAL A 382 -7.98 -29.02 14.02
N GLY A 383 -7.86 -28.58 12.77
CA GLY A 383 -8.99 -28.22 11.94
C GLY A 383 -9.35 -29.40 11.05
N TRP A 384 -10.58 -29.88 11.14
CA TRP A 384 -11.07 -30.92 10.24
C TRP A 384 -11.61 -30.27 8.97
N TYR A 385 -10.95 -30.52 7.84
CA TYR A 385 -11.46 -30.07 6.54
C TYR A 385 -12.84 -30.67 6.27
N LEU A 386 -13.62 -29.99 5.45
CA LEU A 386 -14.85 -30.58 4.94
C LEU A 386 -14.51 -31.80 4.07
N SER A 387 -15.33 -32.85 4.13
CA SER A 387 -15.30 -33.88 3.08
C SER A 387 -15.68 -33.27 1.73
N MET A 388 -15.32 -33.92 0.63
CA MET A 388 -15.71 -33.50 -0.73
C MET A 388 -17.24 -33.35 -0.85
N GLN A 389 -17.99 -34.30 -0.27
CA GLN A 389 -19.45 -34.28 -0.23
C GLN A 389 -19.98 -33.14 0.65
N ASP A 390 -19.40 -32.91 1.84
CA ASP A 390 -19.82 -31.80 2.71
C ASP A 390 -19.52 -30.44 2.07
N HIS A 391 -18.41 -30.31 1.35
CA HIS A 391 -18.05 -29.08 0.64
C HIS A 391 -19.05 -28.79 -0.48
N VAL A 392 -19.35 -29.78 -1.33
CA VAL A 392 -20.37 -29.66 -2.39
C VAL A 392 -21.76 -29.41 -1.79
N ALA A 393 -22.13 -30.15 -0.74
CA ALA A 393 -23.40 -29.95 -0.05
C ALA A 393 -23.50 -28.54 0.52
N LYS A 394 -22.45 -28.00 1.16
CA LYS A 394 -22.43 -26.60 1.61
C LYS A 394 -22.55 -25.63 0.45
N ALA A 395 -21.82 -25.86 -0.64
CA ALA A 395 -21.90 -25.02 -1.82
C ALA A 395 -23.32 -24.95 -2.42
N LEU A 396 -24.06 -26.06 -2.39
CA LEU A 396 -25.45 -26.18 -2.87
C LEU A 396 -26.53 -25.75 -1.84
N THR A 397 -26.29 -25.97 -0.55
CA THR A 397 -27.27 -25.68 0.52
C THR A 397 -27.21 -24.24 1.02
N LEU A 398 -26.10 -23.54 0.80
CA LEU A 398 -26.02 -22.10 1.00
C LEU A 398 -26.91 -21.40 -0.04
N LYS A 399 -28.20 -21.21 0.29
CA LYS A 399 -29.14 -20.28 -0.38
C LYS A 399 -28.55 -18.86 -0.56
N SER A 400 -27.39 -18.57 0.03
CA SER A 400 -26.69 -17.30 0.08
C SER A 400 -25.34 -17.28 -0.67
N LEU A 401 -24.88 -18.35 -1.34
CA LEU A 401 -23.62 -18.30 -2.11
C LEU A 401 -23.84 -17.49 -3.39
N LYS A 402 -23.92 -16.16 -3.21
CA LYS A 402 -24.02 -15.18 -4.28
C LYS A 402 -22.64 -14.96 -4.86
N HIS A 403 -22.59 -14.70 -6.17
CA HIS A 403 -21.35 -14.30 -6.78
C HIS A 403 -20.86 -12.99 -6.12
N PRO A 404 -19.57 -12.84 -5.77
CA PRO A 404 -19.12 -11.67 -5.01
C PRO A 404 -19.35 -10.32 -5.71
N VAL A 405 -19.34 -10.30 -7.04
CA VAL A 405 -19.77 -9.15 -7.87
C VAL A 405 -21.18 -8.67 -7.49
N ASP A 406 -22.11 -9.59 -7.22
CA ASP A 406 -23.50 -9.27 -6.95
C ASP A 406 -23.74 -8.94 -5.46
N THR A 407 -22.81 -9.33 -4.58
CA THR A 407 -22.82 -8.93 -3.15
C THR A 407 -22.08 -7.64 -2.88
N ALA A 408 -21.12 -7.27 -3.74
CA ALA A 408 -20.31 -6.07 -3.61
C ALA A 408 -21.08 -4.83 -4.10
N VAL A 409 -22.36 -4.67 -3.75
CA VAL A 409 -23.14 -3.47 -4.11
C VAL A 409 -22.49 -2.28 -3.41
N ALA A 410 -21.68 -1.55 -4.17
CA ALA A 410 -20.96 -0.37 -3.72
C ALA A 410 -21.79 0.92 -3.84
N LEU A 411 -23.11 0.80 -4.10
CA LEU A 411 -24.00 1.95 -4.18
C LEU A 411 -24.49 2.31 -2.78
N ASP A 412 -24.35 3.59 -2.42
CA ASP A 412 -24.90 4.12 -1.18
C ASP A 412 -26.43 4.21 -1.22
N GLN A 413 -27.04 4.39 -0.05
CA GLN A 413 -28.50 4.42 0.08
C GLN A 413 -29.14 5.58 -0.71
N ASP A 414 -28.48 6.74 -0.82
CA ASP A 414 -29.08 7.87 -1.54
C ASP A 414 -29.12 7.60 -3.05
N GLN A 415 -28.11 6.90 -3.57
CA GLN A 415 -28.12 6.41 -4.94
C GLN A 415 -29.28 5.45 -5.19
N LEU A 416 -29.48 4.47 -4.29
CA LEU A 416 -30.57 3.49 -4.40
C LEU A 416 -31.94 4.17 -4.32
N ASP A 417 -32.09 5.16 -3.45
CA ASP A 417 -33.32 5.94 -3.33
C ASP A 417 -33.62 6.75 -4.59
N ALA A 418 -32.60 7.38 -5.20
CA ALA A 418 -32.74 8.11 -6.45
C ALA A 418 -33.14 7.19 -7.60
N ILE A 419 -32.48 6.03 -7.72
CA ILE A 419 -32.83 5.00 -8.72
C ILE A 419 -34.26 4.51 -8.48
N SER A 420 -34.60 4.15 -7.24
CA SER A 420 -35.95 3.67 -6.92
C SER A 420 -37.01 4.73 -7.20
N PHE A 421 -36.73 6.01 -6.98
CA PHE A 421 -37.65 7.09 -7.32
C PHE A 421 -37.89 7.16 -8.82
N CYS A 422 -36.82 7.17 -9.64
CA CYS A 422 -36.95 7.17 -11.10
C CYS A 422 -37.67 5.93 -11.63
N MET A 423 -37.49 4.76 -11.02
CA MET A 423 -38.15 3.52 -11.46
C MET A 423 -39.62 3.42 -11.06
N LYS A 424 -40.05 4.11 -9.99
CA LYS A 424 -41.43 4.03 -9.46
C LYS A 424 -42.37 5.11 -9.99
N ASN A 425 -41.82 6.19 -10.55
CA ASN A 425 -42.59 7.34 -11.01
C ASN A 425 -42.53 7.42 -12.54
N THR A 426 -43.56 8.02 -13.13
CA THR A 426 -43.56 8.37 -14.54
C THR A 426 -42.52 9.45 -14.83
N GLU A 427 -42.06 9.52 -16.08
CA GLU A 427 -41.06 10.51 -16.49
C GLU A 427 -41.53 11.95 -16.23
N LYS A 428 -42.82 12.21 -16.44
CA LYS A 428 -43.43 13.51 -16.14
C LYS A 428 -43.33 13.85 -14.66
N GLU A 429 -43.67 12.91 -13.77
CA GLU A 429 -43.57 13.12 -12.32
C GLU A 429 -42.13 13.36 -11.87
N VAL A 430 -41.16 12.67 -12.48
CA VAL A 430 -39.73 12.89 -12.23
C VAL A 430 -39.32 14.31 -12.63
N VAL A 431 -39.71 14.77 -13.82
CA VAL A 431 -39.41 16.13 -14.30
C VAL A 431 -40.11 17.19 -13.45
N ASP A 432 -41.39 17.00 -13.13
CA ASP A 432 -42.18 17.92 -12.30
C ASP A 432 -41.59 18.05 -10.89
N HIS A 433 -41.16 16.93 -10.28
CA HIS A 433 -40.42 16.95 -9.02
C HIS A 433 -39.14 17.79 -9.13
N ARG A 434 -38.32 17.56 -10.16
CA ARG A 434 -37.07 18.30 -10.36
C ARG A 434 -37.31 19.81 -10.57
N LYS A 435 -38.31 20.18 -11.38
CA LYS A 435 -38.72 21.58 -11.60
C LYS A 435 -39.21 22.24 -10.31
N LEU A 436 -40.01 21.54 -9.51
CA LEU A 436 -40.49 22.02 -8.21
C LEU A 436 -39.33 22.27 -7.24
N GLN A 437 -38.35 21.37 -7.17
CA GLN A 437 -37.19 21.58 -6.31
C GLN A 437 -36.32 22.75 -6.77
N LEU A 438 -36.11 22.88 -8.08
CA LEU A 438 -35.38 24.03 -8.64
C LEU A 438 -36.08 25.36 -8.27
N LEU A 439 -37.41 25.42 -8.37
CA LEU A 439 -38.17 26.61 -7.99
C LEU A 439 -38.02 26.94 -6.50
N LYS A 440 -38.06 25.94 -5.61
CA LYS A 440 -37.81 26.13 -4.18
C LYS A 440 -36.41 26.69 -3.92
N ILE A 441 -35.41 26.18 -4.63
CA ILE A 441 -34.03 26.66 -4.52
C ILE A 441 -33.92 28.11 -5.01
N LYS A 442 -34.59 28.50 -6.11
CA LYS A 442 -34.63 29.90 -6.57
C LYS A 442 -35.20 30.84 -5.51
N ILE A 443 -36.26 30.42 -4.80
CA ILE A 443 -36.85 31.20 -3.70
C ILE A 443 -35.87 31.32 -2.54
N LEU A 444 -35.23 30.21 -2.15
CA LEU A 444 -34.20 30.23 -1.10
C LEU A 444 -33.01 31.12 -1.47
N ALA A 445 -32.57 31.08 -2.72
CA ALA A 445 -31.46 31.91 -3.20
C ALA A 445 -31.74 33.41 -3.02
N ARG A 446 -32.97 33.85 -3.32
CA ARG A 446 -33.40 35.24 -3.05
C ARG A 446 -33.44 35.55 -1.56
N LYS A 447 -33.87 34.59 -0.73
CA LYS A 447 -33.91 34.76 0.74
C LYS A 447 -32.51 34.97 1.33
N PHE A 448 -31.50 34.27 0.83
CA PHE A 448 -30.12 34.35 1.32
C PHE A 448 -29.31 35.49 0.69
N GLU A 449 -29.80 36.17 -0.35
CA GLU A 449 -29.03 37.15 -1.13
C GLU A 449 -28.37 38.24 -0.28
N ALA A 450 -29.12 38.85 0.65
CA ALA A 450 -28.58 39.87 1.54
C ALA A 450 -27.54 39.32 2.54
N ASP A 451 -27.68 38.08 2.96
CA ASP A 451 -26.77 37.44 3.91
C ASP A 451 -25.48 37.00 3.22
N GLU A 452 -25.58 36.51 1.97
CA GLU A 452 -24.44 36.22 1.11
C GLU A 452 -23.62 37.49 0.86
N ALA A 453 -24.27 38.60 0.50
CA ALA A 453 -23.57 39.86 0.29
C ALA A 453 -22.78 40.32 1.54
N ARG A 454 -23.33 40.10 2.74
CA ARG A 454 -22.63 40.40 4.01
C ARG A 454 -21.49 39.42 4.30
N LEU A 455 -21.62 38.16 3.92
CA LEU A 455 -20.55 37.18 4.05
C LEU A 455 -19.40 37.52 3.09
N HIS A 456 -19.70 37.80 1.81
CA HIS A 456 -18.69 38.11 0.80
C HIS A 456 -17.91 39.38 1.15
N SER A 457 -18.56 40.42 1.65
CA SER A 457 -17.88 41.65 2.10
C SER A 457 -17.04 41.49 3.36
N SER A 458 -17.17 40.36 4.08
CA SER A 458 -16.33 40.04 5.24
C SER A 458 -15.01 39.36 4.87
N PHE A 459 -14.86 38.91 3.62
CA PHE A 459 -13.65 38.25 3.16
C PHE A 459 -12.54 39.24 2.82
N ASP A 460 -11.29 38.80 2.94
CA ASP A 460 -10.17 39.55 2.40
C ASP A 460 -10.31 39.69 0.87
N PRO A 461 -9.85 40.80 0.26
CA PRO A 461 -10.04 41.05 -1.17
C PRO A 461 -9.54 39.92 -2.09
N TRP A 462 -8.43 39.27 -1.71
CA TRP A 462 -7.86 38.15 -2.46
C TRP A 462 -8.78 36.91 -2.41
N PHE A 463 -9.44 36.66 -1.27
CA PHE A 463 -10.31 35.50 -1.07
C PHE A 463 -11.68 35.73 -1.70
N GLU A 464 -12.23 36.94 -1.56
CA GLU A 464 -13.48 37.37 -2.19
C GLU A 464 -13.43 37.14 -3.71
N LYS A 465 -12.31 37.48 -4.36
CA LYS A 465 -12.08 37.21 -5.80
C LYS A 465 -12.21 35.72 -6.15
N VAL A 466 -11.70 34.82 -5.30
CA VAL A 466 -11.69 33.37 -5.56
C VAL A 466 -13.10 32.76 -5.43
N VAL A 467 -13.86 33.20 -4.43
CA VAL A 467 -15.20 32.69 -4.17
C VAL A 467 -16.30 33.49 -4.86
N ALA A 468 -15.94 34.52 -5.62
CA ALA A 468 -16.85 35.40 -6.33
C ALA A 468 -17.98 34.63 -7.06
N GLY A 469 -19.20 35.13 -6.89
CA GLY A 469 -20.41 34.55 -7.48
C GLY A 469 -20.96 33.30 -6.78
N LYS A 470 -20.24 32.70 -5.83
CA LYS A 470 -20.70 31.49 -5.12
C LYS A 470 -21.66 31.81 -4.00
N ARG A 471 -22.78 31.10 -3.94
CA ARG A 471 -23.77 31.23 -2.86
C ARG A 471 -23.49 30.20 -1.76
N LEU A 472 -22.54 30.53 -0.88
CA LEU A 472 -21.99 29.61 0.12
C LEU A 472 -22.98 29.31 1.26
N LEU A 473 -23.77 30.29 1.69
CA LEU A 473 -24.81 30.10 2.71
C LEU A 473 -25.97 29.27 2.17
N LEU A 474 -26.41 29.53 0.93
CA LEU A 474 -27.43 28.71 0.28
C LEU A 474 -26.95 27.26 0.16
N TRP A 475 -25.73 27.05 -0.33
CA TRP A 475 -25.16 25.72 -0.46
C TRP A 475 -25.05 25.00 0.88
N LYS A 476 -24.54 25.69 1.92
CA LYS A 476 -24.50 25.17 3.30
C LYS A 476 -25.90 24.76 3.78
N HIS A 477 -26.90 25.62 3.60
CA HIS A 477 -28.28 25.34 3.98
C HIS A 477 -28.83 24.08 3.28
N LEU A 478 -28.57 23.92 1.98
CA LEU A 478 -28.99 22.74 1.23
C LEU A 478 -28.29 21.47 1.73
N LEU A 479 -27.01 21.53 2.07
CA LEU A 479 -26.27 20.38 2.61
C LEU A 479 -26.78 19.96 3.98
N GLU A 480 -27.05 20.91 4.88
CA GLU A 480 -27.62 20.66 6.20
C GLU A 480 -29.01 20.03 6.10
N GLN A 481 -29.89 20.59 5.27
CA GLN A 481 -31.25 20.07 5.07
C GLN A 481 -31.27 18.65 4.49
N ASN A 482 -30.25 18.27 3.71
CA ASN A 482 -30.17 16.97 3.05
C ASN A 482 -29.25 15.97 3.75
N GLY A 483 -28.79 16.30 4.97
CA GLY A 483 -27.99 15.39 5.79
C GLY A 483 -26.65 15.00 5.14
N PHE A 484 -25.91 15.98 4.62
CA PHE A 484 -24.54 15.75 4.17
C PHE A 484 -23.62 15.43 5.36
N ASP A 485 -22.73 14.46 5.17
CA ASP A 485 -21.91 13.86 6.23
C ASP A 485 -20.62 14.62 6.53
N ASP A 486 -20.21 15.55 5.66
CA ASP A 486 -18.96 16.30 5.77
C ASP A 486 -19.15 17.82 5.66
N MET A 487 -19.77 18.42 6.69
CA MET A 487 -20.01 19.87 6.71
C MET A 487 -18.75 20.74 6.76
N GLN A 488 -17.57 20.16 7.04
CA GLN A 488 -16.30 20.90 6.98
C GLN A 488 -15.96 21.38 5.56
N VAL A 489 -16.63 20.84 4.53
CA VAL A 489 -16.55 21.39 3.17
C VAL A 489 -16.97 22.87 3.12
N CYS A 490 -17.91 23.30 3.96
CA CYS A 490 -18.33 24.70 4.04
C CYS A 490 -17.22 25.56 4.64
N ASP A 491 -16.56 25.08 5.71
CA ASP A 491 -15.44 25.78 6.33
C ASP A 491 -14.27 25.96 5.34
N PHE A 492 -14.00 24.95 4.51
CA PHE A 492 -12.98 25.04 3.46
C PHE A 492 -13.29 26.13 2.43
N MET A 493 -14.57 26.33 2.12
CA MET A 493 -15.00 27.35 1.17
C MET A 493 -15.14 28.74 1.80
N THR A 494 -15.23 28.86 3.13
CA THR A 494 -15.29 30.16 3.84
C THR A 494 -13.97 30.59 4.47
N SER A 495 -13.04 29.67 4.70
CA SER A 495 -11.78 29.93 5.41
C SER A 495 -10.54 29.43 4.67
N GLY A 496 -10.71 28.75 3.53
CA GLY A 496 -9.63 28.17 2.74
C GLY A 496 -9.23 26.77 3.19
N VAL A 497 -8.53 26.05 2.31
CA VAL A 497 -8.06 24.68 2.58
C VAL A 497 -6.67 24.72 3.19
N PRO A 498 -6.46 24.18 4.41
CA PRO A 498 -5.13 24.08 5.01
C PRO A 498 -4.22 23.16 4.18
N ILE A 499 -3.11 23.69 3.68
CA ILE A 499 -2.11 22.93 2.90
C ILE A 499 -1.13 22.14 3.79
N VAL A 500 -1.10 22.44 5.08
CA VAL A 500 -0.26 21.82 6.12
C VAL A 500 -1.09 21.58 7.38
N GLY A 501 -0.61 20.70 8.25
CA GLY A 501 -1.31 20.33 9.48
C GLY A 501 -2.17 19.09 9.32
N GLN A 502 -3.16 18.95 10.20
CA GLN A 502 -4.10 17.83 10.21
C GLN A 502 -5.45 18.27 9.67
N SER A 503 -5.95 17.61 8.63
CA SER A 503 -7.33 17.76 8.19
C SER A 503 -8.21 16.76 8.93
N ALA A 504 -9.47 17.12 9.22
CA ALA A 504 -10.39 16.12 9.74
C ALA A 504 -10.56 14.99 8.71
N CYS A 505 -10.83 13.78 9.17
CA CYS A 505 -11.16 12.66 8.31
C CYS A 505 -12.68 12.44 8.43
N PRO A 506 -13.47 12.73 7.39
CA PRO A 506 -14.91 12.51 7.43
C PRO A 506 -15.22 11.03 7.70
N GLN A 507 -16.32 10.77 8.40
CA GLN A 507 -16.85 9.42 8.70
C GLN A 507 -16.68 8.37 7.57
N PRO A 508 -17.04 8.65 6.30
CA PRO A 508 -16.98 7.65 5.23
C PRO A 508 -15.55 7.26 4.78
N PHE A 509 -14.52 8.01 5.18
CA PHE A 509 -13.14 7.73 4.75
C PHE A 509 -12.39 6.90 5.77
N ASN A 510 -11.63 5.92 5.28
CA ASN A 510 -10.73 5.16 6.11
C ASN A 510 -9.60 6.06 6.65
N ARG A 511 -9.45 6.07 7.98
CA ARG A 511 -8.39 6.83 8.63
C ARG A 511 -7.04 6.16 8.35
N LYS A 512 -6.18 6.86 7.63
CA LYS A 512 -4.76 6.50 7.49
C LYS A 512 -3.92 7.47 8.31
N ILE A 513 -3.27 6.98 9.35
CA ILE A 513 -2.34 7.80 10.12
C ILE A 513 -1.07 7.99 9.29
N VAL A 514 -0.92 9.19 8.72
CA VAL A 514 0.34 9.64 8.10
C VAL A 514 0.98 10.66 9.03
N PRO A 515 1.99 10.26 9.80
CA PRO A 515 2.60 11.14 10.78
C PRO A 515 3.44 12.23 10.15
N ALA A 516 3.30 13.44 10.67
CA ALA A 516 4.09 14.59 10.23
C ALA A 516 5.59 14.34 10.45
N THR A 517 6.39 14.66 9.44
CA THR A 517 7.86 14.58 9.52
C THR A 517 8.48 15.82 10.18
N MET A 518 7.73 16.93 10.24
CA MET A 518 8.12 18.18 10.87
C MET A 518 6.90 18.96 11.38
N SER A 519 7.10 19.88 12.33
CA SER A 519 6.00 20.73 12.80
C SER A 519 5.73 21.87 11.81
N GLU A 520 4.54 22.47 11.89
CA GLU A 520 4.21 23.65 11.08
C GLU A 520 5.10 24.84 11.42
N GLN A 521 5.45 25.02 12.69
CA GLN A 521 6.38 26.06 13.13
C GLN A 521 7.78 25.86 12.55
N ASP A 522 8.30 24.63 12.55
CA ASP A 522 9.60 24.29 11.94
C ASP A 522 9.55 24.54 10.42
N LEU A 523 8.44 24.20 9.78
CA LEU A 523 8.26 24.40 8.35
C LEU A 523 8.26 25.89 8.00
N LYS A 524 7.47 26.71 8.71
CA LYS A 524 7.43 28.16 8.57
C LYS A 524 8.80 28.80 8.82
N GLY A 525 9.47 28.40 9.90
CA GLY A 525 10.80 28.91 10.26
C GLY A 525 11.90 28.55 9.26
N THR A 526 11.77 27.42 8.55
CA THR A 526 12.76 26.98 7.55
C THR A 526 12.37 27.29 6.10
N ALA A 527 11.19 27.85 5.84
CA ALA A 527 10.64 28.03 4.49
C ALA A 527 11.51 28.94 3.61
N SER A 528 11.98 30.07 4.14
CA SER A 528 12.85 31.02 3.40
C SER A 528 14.18 30.40 3.00
N PHE A 529 14.81 29.66 3.91
CA PHE A 529 16.04 28.92 3.64
C PHE A 529 15.82 27.84 2.58
N ARG A 530 14.73 27.07 2.67
CA ARG A 530 14.38 26.02 1.70
C ARG A 530 14.19 26.59 0.30
N ARG A 531 13.51 27.73 0.15
CA ARG A 531 13.36 28.40 -1.16
C ARG A 531 14.71 28.83 -1.72
N LYS A 532 15.57 29.45 -0.93
CA LYS A 532 16.94 29.83 -1.35
C LYS A 532 17.76 28.63 -1.84
N VAL A 533 17.63 27.47 -1.20
CA VAL A 533 18.28 26.23 -1.65
C VAL A 533 17.70 25.73 -2.98
N MET A 534 16.40 25.85 -3.20
CA MET A 534 15.76 25.48 -4.48
C MET A 534 16.22 26.39 -5.64
N LEU A 535 16.42 27.69 -5.40
CA LEU A 535 16.95 28.62 -6.41
C LEU A 535 18.31 28.19 -6.94
N GLY A 536 19.21 27.73 -6.05
CA GLY A 536 20.55 27.26 -6.43
C GLY A 536 20.59 25.95 -7.23
N SER A 537 19.44 25.26 -7.39
CA SER A 537 19.32 23.97 -8.09
C SER A 537 18.65 24.08 -9.47
N SER A 538 18.27 25.28 -9.90
CA SER A 538 17.52 25.50 -11.13
C SER A 538 18.48 25.58 -12.33
N GLY A 539 18.52 24.52 -13.14
CA GLY A 539 19.27 24.51 -14.40
C GLY A 539 18.69 25.47 -15.42
N THR A 540 19.53 26.00 -16.32
CA THR A 540 19.12 26.88 -17.42
C THR A 540 18.17 26.12 -18.36
N GLN A 541 16.93 26.57 -18.49
CA GLN A 541 15.98 26.06 -19.49
C GLN A 541 16.27 26.72 -20.85
N ALA A 542 15.86 26.07 -21.94
CA ALA A 542 15.94 26.68 -23.28
C ALA A 542 15.04 27.94 -23.34
N ALA A 543 15.51 29.00 -23.99
CA ALA A 543 14.84 30.31 -24.00
C ALA A 543 13.36 30.23 -24.44
N ASP A 544 13.06 29.45 -25.47
CA ASP A 544 11.69 29.30 -26.01
C ASP A 544 10.72 28.68 -25.00
N LEU A 545 11.19 27.72 -24.19
CA LEU A 545 10.37 27.09 -23.14
C LEU A 545 10.11 28.06 -21.99
N GLN A 546 11.06 28.96 -21.71
CA GLN A 546 10.96 29.94 -20.64
C GLN A 546 9.97 31.06 -21.00
N GLU A 547 9.92 31.48 -22.27
CA GLU A 547 8.91 32.41 -22.77
C GLU A 547 7.50 31.81 -22.71
N LEU A 548 7.33 30.56 -23.16
CA LEU A 548 6.05 29.85 -23.07
C LEU A 548 5.58 29.69 -21.62
N LEU A 549 6.47 29.34 -20.71
CA LEU A 549 6.16 29.20 -19.29
C LEU A 549 5.78 30.54 -18.67
N SER A 550 6.50 31.61 -18.99
CA SER A 550 6.19 32.96 -18.50
C SER A 550 4.82 33.43 -18.98
N LYS A 551 4.50 33.19 -20.25
CA LYS A 551 3.18 33.52 -20.81
C LYS A 551 2.07 32.74 -20.11
N ALA A 552 2.20 31.42 -20.01
CA ALA A 552 1.21 30.58 -19.34
C ALA A 552 1.01 30.98 -17.86
N THR A 553 2.08 31.39 -17.17
CA THR A 553 1.99 31.83 -15.77
C THR A 553 1.25 33.17 -15.65
N MET A 554 1.48 34.11 -16.57
CA MET A 554 0.74 35.38 -16.60
C MET A 554 -0.72 35.19 -16.99
N ASP A 555 -1.05 34.27 -17.89
CA ASP A 555 -2.44 33.90 -18.21
C ASP A 555 -3.18 33.42 -16.93
N GLU A 556 -2.52 32.64 -16.06
CA GLU A 556 -3.06 32.18 -14.77
C GLU A 556 -3.21 33.34 -13.75
N VAL A 557 -2.37 34.38 -13.83
CA VAL A 557 -2.51 35.61 -13.03
C VAL A 557 -3.72 36.41 -13.48
N ASP A 558 -3.91 36.55 -14.80
CA ASP A 558 -5.06 37.25 -15.39
C ASP A 558 -6.38 36.55 -15.03
N LEU A 559 -6.38 35.22 -15.01
CA LEU A 559 -7.49 34.40 -14.52
C LEU A 559 -7.68 34.48 -12.99
N GLY A 560 -6.72 35.05 -12.25
CA GLY A 560 -6.77 35.23 -10.81
C GLY A 560 -6.39 34.01 -9.98
N PHE A 561 -5.90 32.95 -10.61
CA PHE A 561 -5.42 31.74 -9.92
C PHE A 561 -4.06 31.97 -9.26
N LEU A 562 -3.27 32.91 -9.79
CA LEU A 562 -1.99 33.33 -9.25
C LEU A 562 -1.97 34.83 -8.95
N GLU A 563 -1.11 35.21 -8.01
CA GLU A 563 -0.74 36.59 -7.70
C GLU A 563 0.76 36.78 -7.87
N GLY A 564 1.16 37.89 -8.46
CA GLY A 564 2.54 38.23 -8.76
C GLY A 564 2.66 38.92 -10.13
N PRO A 565 3.88 39.03 -10.67
CA PRO A 565 5.14 38.54 -10.10
C PRO A 565 5.59 39.31 -8.86
N TYR A 566 6.13 38.61 -7.87
CA TYR A 566 6.74 39.16 -6.66
C TYR A 566 8.24 38.86 -6.60
N THR A 567 8.99 39.71 -5.89
CA THR A 567 10.35 39.39 -5.42
C THR A 567 10.32 38.59 -4.11
N GLU A 568 11.41 37.90 -3.74
CA GLU A 568 11.47 37.12 -2.48
C GLU A 568 11.19 37.99 -1.24
N SER A 569 11.56 39.27 -1.26
CA SER A 569 11.35 40.22 -0.15
C SER A 569 9.92 40.74 -0.02
N GLN A 570 9.08 40.64 -1.07
CA GLN A 570 7.72 41.19 -1.10
C GLN A 570 6.65 40.19 -0.62
N LYS A 571 7.04 39.02 -0.13
CA LYS A 571 6.10 37.95 0.27
C LYS A 571 5.79 38.05 1.76
N GLU A 572 4.66 38.66 2.09
CA GLU A 572 4.12 38.61 3.44
C GLU A 572 2.94 37.62 3.49
N HIS A 573 2.93 36.76 4.51
CA HIS A 573 1.83 35.90 4.97
C HIS A 573 1.39 34.63 4.21
N ARG A 574 1.76 34.34 2.94
CA ARG A 574 1.35 33.08 2.23
C ARG A 574 2.52 32.19 1.77
N SER A 575 3.51 32.01 2.65
CA SER A 575 4.89 31.59 2.33
C SER A 575 5.13 30.09 2.08
N LEU A 576 4.12 29.22 2.19
CA LEU A 576 4.32 27.76 2.15
C LEU A 576 3.99 27.10 0.80
N ALA A 577 3.30 27.79 -0.10
CA ALA A 577 3.03 27.35 -1.47
C ALA A 577 3.34 28.50 -2.44
N VAL A 578 4.51 28.43 -3.07
CA VAL A 578 5.03 29.48 -3.96
C VAL A 578 5.47 28.82 -5.25
N ILE A 579 5.08 29.39 -6.39
CA ILE A 579 5.59 29.02 -7.71
C ILE A 579 6.79 29.91 -8.03
N TYR A 580 7.82 29.33 -8.62
CA TYR A 580 9.03 30.03 -9.02
C TYR A 580 9.43 29.62 -10.43
N HIS A 581 9.74 30.60 -11.26
CA HIS A 581 10.49 30.43 -12.49
C HIS A 581 11.34 31.68 -12.76
N LYS A 582 12.30 31.56 -13.68
CA LYS A 582 13.02 32.71 -14.19
C LYS A 582 12.17 33.41 -15.25
N GLY A 583 12.12 34.74 -15.21
CA GLY A 583 11.49 35.54 -16.25
C GLY A 583 12.31 35.56 -17.54
N PRO A 584 11.79 36.11 -18.64
CA PRO A 584 12.48 36.15 -19.93
C PRO A 584 13.83 36.87 -19.88
N SER A 585 14.02 37.82 -18.94
CA SER A 585 15.27 38.56 -18.75
C SER A 585 16.22 37.90 -17.73
N GLY A 586 15.89 36.69 -17.26
CA GLY A 586 16.68 35.91 -16.31
C GLY A 586 16.45 36.27 -14.83
N GLU A 587 15.56 37.21 -14.56
CA GLU A 587 15.16 37.65 -13.23
C GLU A 587 14.34 36.59 -12.48
N ASP A 588 14.51 36.52 -11.16
CA ASP A 588 13.79 35.55 -10.34
C ASP A 588 12.36 36.05 -10.07
N GLN A 589 11.36 35.34 -10.60
CA GLN A 589 9.95 35.67 -10.44
C GLN A 589 9.24 34.66 -9.54
N PHE A 590 8.42 35.16 -8.63
CA PHE A 590 7.64 34.32 -7.74
C PHE A 590 6.16 34.66 -7.76
N PHE A 591 5.35 33.61 -7.61
CA PHE A 591 3.90 33.73 -7.64
C PHE A 591 3.27 33.01 -6.46
N ILE A 592 2.19 33.58 -5.93
CA ILE A 592 1.40 33.02 -4.83
C ILE A 592 0.15 32.39 -5.44
N ALA A 593 -0.19 31.17 -5.00
CA ALA A 593 -1.38 30.48 -5.48
C ALA A 593 -2.62 30.88 -4.68
N ASN A 594 -3.65 31.33 -5.39
CA ASN A 594 -4.99 31.58 -4.85
C ASN A 594 -5.88 30.34 -4.92
N SER A 595 -5.53 29.38 -5.79
CA SER A 595 -6.20 28.11 -5.97
C SER A 595 -5.36 26.93 -5.46
N LEU A 596 -6.02 25.77 -5.34
CA LEU A 596 -5.38 24.51 -4.95
C LEU A 596 -4.44 24.01 -6.05
N LEU A 597 -3.14 23.98 -5.78
CA LEU A 597 -2.14 23.52 -6.75
C LEU A 597 -2.18 22.00 -6.95
N PHE A 598 -1.91 21.55 -8.18
CA PHE A 598 -1.64 20.15 -8.46
C PHE A 598 -0.42 19.65 -7.69
N GLY A 599 -0.48 18.40 -7.22
CA GLY A 599 0.60 17.76 -6.46
C GLY A 599 0.55 18.00 -4.95
N LEU A 600 -0.25 18.94 -4.45
CA LEU A 600 -0.52 19.07 -3.02
C LEU A 600 -1.50 17.99 -2.57
N THR A 601 -1.18 17.29 -1.48
CA THR A 601 -2.07 16.27 -0.90
C THR A 601 -3.40 16.87 -0.45
N ALA A 602 -3.36 18.11 0.09
CA ALA A 602 -4.56 18.83 0.51
C ALA A 602 -5.51 19.16 -0.66
N SER A 603 -4.98 19.38 -1.86
CA SER A 603 -5.79 19.70 -3.04
C SER A 603 -6.76 18.58 -3.40
N VAL A 604 -6.28 17.34 -3.40
CA VAL A 604 -7.10 16.15 -3.66
C VAL A 604 -8.23 16.05 -2.64
N TYR A 605 -7.92 16.27 -1.36
CA TYR A 605 -8.90 16.19 -0.28
C TYR A 605 -9.94 17.30 -0.36
N GLY A 606 -9.52 18.55 -0.53
CA GLY A 606 -10.43 19.70 -0.66
C GLY A 606 -11.35 19.54 -1.86
N PHE A 607 -10.79 19.14 -3.00
CA PHE A 607 -11.54 18.96 -4.24
C PHE A 607 -12.63 17.87 -4.11
N VAL A 608 -12.26 16.69 -3.59
CA VAL A 608 -13.19 15.56 -3.48
C VAL A 608 -14.35 15.87 -2.54
N ARG A 609 -14.14 16.66 -1.47
CA ARG A 609 -15.22 17.04 -0.55
C ARG A 609 -16.25 17.93 -1.23
N THR A 610 -15.79 18.96 -1.94
CA THR A 610 -16.66 19.85 -2.73
C THR A 610 -17.43 19.03 -3.74
N SER A 611 -16.74 18.16 -4.47
CA SER A 611 -17.34 17.30 -5.47
C SER A 611 -18.42 16.35 -4.93
N ARG A 612 -18.13 15.64 -3.82
CA ARG A 612 -19.11 14.78 -3.13
C ARG A 612 -20.33 15.54 -2.63
N SER A 613 -20.14 16.76 -2.14
CA SER A 613 -21.25 17.57 -1.63
C SER A 613 -22.25 17.93 -2.74
N LEU A 614 -21.76 18.27 -3.95
CA LEU A 614 -22.62 18.54 -5.10
C LEU A 614 -23.34 17.28 -5.54
N HIS A 615 -22.61 16.16 -5.64
CA HIS A 615 -23.20 14.85 -5.96
C HIS A 615 -24.32 14.47 -4.97
N LYS A 616 -24.12 14.66 -3.67
CA LYS A 616 -25.16 14.46 -2.64
C LYS A 616 -26.43 15.25 -2.95
N LEU A 617 -26.31 16.52 -3.34
CA LEU A 617 -27.46 17.36 -3.67
C LEU A 617 -28.17 16.86 -4.94
N LEU A 618 -27.42 16.43 -5.96
CA LEU A 618 -28.00 15.81 -7.17
C LEU A 618 -28.83 14.57 -6.83
N LEU A 619 -28.32 13.71 -5.94
CA LEU A 619 -29.02 12.50 -5.49
C LEU A 619 -30.24 12.83 -4.62
N LYS A 620 -30.08 13.68 -3.60
CA LYS A 620 -31.12 13.89 -2.60
C LYS A 620 -32.25 14.79 -3.06
N ILE A 621 -31.90 15.93 -3.66
CA ILE A 621 -32.87 16.94 -4.08
C ILE A 621 -33.51 16.52 -5.40
N PHE A 622 -32.69 16.28 -6.42
CA PHE A 622 -33.18 16.06 -7.78
C PHE A 622 -33.50 14.60 -8.10
N LYS A 623 -33.20 13.66 -7.18
CA LYS A 623 -33.37 12.22 -7.41
C LYS A 623 -32.75 11.82 -8.74
N LEU A 624 -31.50 12.22 -8.95
CA LEU A 624 -30.78 12.01 -10.21
C LEU A 624 -29.72 10.92 -10.05
N PRO A 625 -29.97 9.68 -10.53
CA PRO A 625 -28.95 8.65 -10.57
C PRO A 625 -27.71 9.16 -11.30
N SER A 626 -26.60 9.27 -10.58
CA SER A 626 -25.35 9.83 -11.10
C SER A 626 -24.16 9.25 -10.35
N SER A 627 -22.97 9.38 -10.90
CA SER A 627 -21.72 9.06 -10.20
C SER A 627 -20.84 10.29 -10.13
N VAL A 628 -19.78 10.21 -9.34
CA VAL A 628 -18.81 11.30 -9.24
C VAL A 628 -17.40 10.76 -9.16
N TYR A 629 -16.51 11.33 -9.94
CA TYR A 629 -15.07 11.06 -9.87
C TYR A 629 -14.31 12.35 -10.10
N PHE A 630 -13.81 12.93 -9.02
CA PHE A 630 -13.29 14.29 -9.04
C PHE A 630 -14.28 15.25 -9.72
N ASP A 631 -13.94 15.80 -10.88
CA ASP A 631 -14.70 16.80 -11.62
C ASP A 631 -15.75 16.23 -12.57
N ASP A 632 -15.72 14.92 -12.84
CA ASP A 632 -16.67 14.26 -13.73
C ASP A 632 -17.93 13.82 -12.96
N TYR A 633 -19.11 14.21 -13.48
CA TYR A 633 -20.43 13.79 -12.99
C TYR A 633 -21.22 13.04 -14.06
N PRO A 634 -20.95 11.74 -14.29
CA PRO A 634 -21.77 10.94 -15.19
C PRO A 634 -23.20 10.85 -14.64
N MET A 635 -24.16 11.34 -15.41
CA MET A 635 -25.58 11.39 -15.05
C MET A 635 -26.38 10.42 -15.92
N PHE A 636 -27.42 9.81 -15.34
CA PHE A 636 -28.32 8.91 -16.05
C PHE A 636 -29.75 9.46 -16.01
N SER A 637 -30.39 9.53 -17.18
CA SER A 637 -31.76 10.00 -17.35
C SER A 637 -32.40 9.23 -18.51
N THR A 638 -33.73 9.09 -18.48
CA THR A 638 -34.48 8.57 -19.63
C THR A 638 -34.39 9.54 -20.80
N SER A 639 -34.44 9.03 -22.04
CA SER A 639 -34.31 9.83 -23.25
C SER A 639 -35.31 10.99 -23.30
N LEU A 640 -36.54 10.75 -22.86
CA LEU A 640 -37.64 11.72 -22.82
C LEU A 640 -37.44 12.86 -21.81
N SER A 641 -36.74 12.61 -20.70
CA SER A 641 -36.48 13.62 -19.64
C SER A 641 -35.08 14.24 -19.72
N SER A 642 -34.25 13.80 -20.65
CA SER A 642 -32.82 14.14 -20.71
C SER A 642 -32.57 15.64 -20.86
N SER A 643 -33.26 16.30 -21.81
CA SER A 643 -33.12 17.73 -22.06
C SER A 643 -33.60 18.60 -20.89
N ASP A 644 -34.76 18.26 -20.29
CA ASP A 644 -35.23 18.95 -19.09
C ASP A 644 -34.25 18.77 -17.92
N THR A 645 -33.71 17.57 -17.76
CA THR A 645 -32.75 17.26 -16.68
C THR A 645 -31.48 18.08 -16.83
N ASP A 646 -30.91 18.13 -18.04
CA ASP A 646 -29.71 18.90 -18.34
C ASP A 646 -29.90 20.40 -18.03
N GLY A 647 -31.01 20.98 -18.51
CA GLY A 647 -31.34 22.38 -18.24
C GLY A 647 -31.53 22.67 -16.75
N ILE A 648 -32.23 21.81 -16.01
CA ILE A 648 -32.46 21.95 -14.57
C ILE A 648 -31.15 21.90 -13.78
N ILE A 649 -30.27 20.94 -14.08
CA ILE A 649 -29.00 20.79 -13.36
C ILE A 649 -28.04 21.93 -13.72
N SER A 650 -27.99 22.33 -15.00
CA SER A 650 -27.22 23.50 -15.41
C SER A 650 -27.66 24.76 -14.66
N GLU A 651 -28.97 25.01 -14.60
CA GLU A 651 -29.49 26.17 -13.87
C GLU A 651 -29.26 26.06 -12.35
N PHE A 652 -29.32 24.86 -11.78
CA PHE A 652 -28.99 24.64 -10.37
C PHE A 652 -27.52 25.01 -10.05
N LEU A 653 -26.57 24.57 -10.88
CA LEU A 653 -25.15 24.93 -10.72
C LEU A 653 -24.93 26.43 -10.87
N ASP A 654 -25.60 27.07 -11.84
CA ASP A 654 -25.59 28.53 -12.03
C ASP A 654 -26.11 29.27 -10.79
N ILE A 655 -27.23 28.81 -10.22
CA ILE A 655 -27.81 29.40 -9.00
C ILE A 655 -26.84 29.36 -7.83
N LEU A 656 -26.07 28.28 -7.70
CA LEU A 656 -25.06 28.13 -6.65
C LEU A 656 -23.75 28.88 -6.96
N GLY A 657 -23.51 29.29 -8.20
CA GLY A 657 -22.28 29.94 -8.65
C GLY A 657 -21.11 28.99 -8.93
N TRP A 658 -21.41 27.72 -9.21
CA TRP A 658 -20.40 26.73 -9.62
C TRP A 658 -20.26 26.76 -11.14
N GLY A 659 -19.05 27.09 -11.63
CA GLY A 659 -18.77 27.08 -13.06
C GLY A 659 -18.72 25.64 -13.60
N HIS A 660 -19.48 25.40 -14.66
CA HIS A 660 -19.48 24.14 -15.40
C HIS A 660 -19.43 24.38 -16.91
N ALA A 661 -19.02 23.36 -17.66
CA ALA A 661 -18.98 23.45 -19.12
C ALA A 661 -20.42 23.37 -19.68
N LYS A 662 -20.83 24.42 -20.40
CA LYS A 662 -22.14 24.48 -21.10
C LYS A 662 -22.07 24.16 -22.58
N THR A 663 -20.89 24.32 -23.17
CA THR A 663 -20.63 24.12 -24.60
C THR A 663 -19.23 23.56 -24.83
N GLY A 664 -19.01 22.91 -25.96
CA GLY A 664 -17.69 22.44 -26.39
C GLY A 664 -17.37 21.01 -25.93
N SER A 665 -16.11 20.60 -26.08
CA SER A 665 -15.65 19.21 -25.94
C SER A 665 -15.70 18.64 -24.52
N LYS A 666 -16.05 19.46 -23.52
CA LYS A 666 -16.22 19.06 -22.12
C LYS A 666 -17.69 19.01 -21.68
N SER A 667 -18.62 19.41 -22.54
CA SER A 667 -20.06 19.41 -22.27
C SER A 667 -20.75 18.58 -23.35
N HIS A 668 -21.00 17.31 -23.03
CA HIS A 668 -21.66 16.39 -23.94
C HIS A 668 -23.13 16.25 -23.53
N PRO A 669 -24.08 16.35 -24.48
CA PRO A 669 -25.47 16.06 -24.19
C PRO A 669 -25.63 14.60 -23.78
N PHE A 670 -26.74 14.29 -23.13
CA PHE A 670 -27.13 12.89 -22.88
C PHE A 670 -27.12 12.10 -24.19
N ALA A 671 -26.50 10.93 -24.14
CA ALA A 671 -26.37 10.02 -25.28
C ALA A 671 -26.41 8.58 -24.80
N GLU A 672 -26.89 7.67 -25.65
CA GLU A 672 -26.85 6.22 -25.39
C GLU A 672 -25.41 5.70 -25.34
N VAL A 673 -24.50 6.35 -26.08
CA VAL A 673 -23.07 6.04 -26.10
C VAL A 673 -22.27 7.26 -25.65
N PHE A 674 -21.51 7.13 -24.57
CA PHE A 674 -20.73 8.24 -24.01
C PHE A 674 -19.40 7.77 -23.43
N SER A 675 -18.44 8.70 -23.32
CA SER A 675 -17.13 8.42 -22.72
C SER A 675 -17.07 8.91 -21.28
N VAL A 676 -16.54 8.09 -20.38
CA VAL A 676 -16.40 8.39 -18.95
C VAL A 676 -15.15 7.71 -18.42
N LEU A 677 -14.34 8.41 -17.62
CA LEU A 677 -13.15 7.84 -16.96
C LEU A 677 -12.20 7.08 -17.91
N GLY A 678 -12.10 7.55 -19.14
CA GLY A 678 -11.26 6.96 -20.18
C GLY A 678 -11.81 5.68 -20.82
N MET A 679 -13.04 5.26 -20.56
CA MET A 679 -13.73 4.21 -21.34
C MET A 679 -14.94 4.79 -22.08
N GLN A 680 -15.49 4.03 -23.01
CA GLN A 680 -16.78 4.31 -23.63
C GLN A 680 -17.79 3.28 -23.13
N ILE A 681 -18.97 3.77 -22.74
CA ILE A 681 -20.11 2.97 -22.29
C ILE A 681 -21.19 3.12 -23.36
N ASP A 682 -21.74 2.00 -23.80
CA ASP A 682 -22.86 1.91 -24.73
C ASP A 682 -24.05 1.25 -24.03
N LEU A 683 -25.12 2.04 -23.89
CA LEU A 683 -26.39 1.71 -23.26
C LEU A 683 -27.51 1.47 -24.29
N SER A 684 -27.23 1.48 -25.59
CA SER A 684 -28.24 1.37 -26.65
C SER A 684 -29.05 0.07 -26.57
N ASN A 685 -28.47 -0.98 -25.98
CA ASN A 685 -29.11 -2.28 -25.75
C ASN A 685 -29.51 -2.52 -24.28
N LEU A 686 -29.65 -1.46 -23.48
CA LEU A 686 -30.09 -1.57 -22.08
C LEU A 686 -31.51 -2.14 -21.95
N SER A 687 -32.39 -1.85 -22.91
CA SER A 687 -33.74 -2.45 -23.00
C SER A 687 -33.71 -3.96 -23.19
N LYS A 688 -32.64 -4.48 -23.82
CA LYS A 688 -32.33 -5.91 -23.94
C LYS A 688 -31.45 -6.41 -22.79
N ARG A 689 -31.38 -5.66 -21.68
CA ARG A 689 -30.64 -6.02 -20.46
C ARG A 689 -29.15 -6.24 -20.71
N SER A 690 -28.56 -5.40 -21.55
CA SER A 690 -27.14 -5.50 -21.87
C SER A 690 -26.43 -4.15 -21.94
N ILE A 691 -25.16 -4.14 -21.57
CA ILE A 691 -24.28 -2.97 -21.60
C ILE A 691 -22.98 -3.37 -22.29
N VAL A 692 -22.44 -2.49 -23.13
CA VAL A 692 -21.16 -2.70 -23.80
C VAL A 692 -20.13 -1.69 -23.27
N LEU A 693 -18.96 -2.19 -22.90
CA LEU A 693 -17.82 -1.38 -22.47
C LEU A 693 -16.69 -1.50 -23.49
N SER A 694 -16.18 -0.37 -23.96
CA SER A 694 -15.11 -0.31 -24.96
C SER A 694 -14.05 0.73 -24.58
N ASN A 695 -12.92 0.66 -25.28
CA ASN A 695 -11.92 1.71 -25.21
C ASN A 695 -12.46 3.00 -25.83
N LYS A 696 -12.02 4.16 -25.33
CA LYS A 696 -12.33 5.45 -25.96
C LYS A 696 -11.93 5.42 -27.46
N PRO A 697 -12.77 5.93 -28.37
CA PRO A 697 -12.44 6.01 -29.80
C PRO A 697 -11.08 6.67 -30.05
N GLY A 698 -10.33 6.13 -31.02
CA GLY A 698 -8.99 6.62 -31.36
C GLY A 698 -7.88 6.28 -30.36
N ARG A 699 -8.16 5.57 -29.25
CA ARG A 699 -7.09 5.13 -28.34
C ARG A 699 -6.33 3.93 -28.89
N ILE A 700 -7.04 2.91 -29.37
CA ILE A 700 -6.42 1.71 -29.94
C ILE A 700 -5.53 2.12 -31.11
N ASP A 701 -6.04 2.94 -32.02
CA ASP A 701 -5.30 3.45 -33.18
C ASP A 701 -3.98 4.11 -32.77
N ARG A 702 -4.00 4.98 -31.75
CA ARG A 702 -2.78 5.63 -31.22
C ARG A 702 -1.79 4.66 -30.58
N ILE A 703 -2.26 3.55 -30.01
CA ILE A 703 -1.38 2.53 -29.43
C ILE A 703 -0.79 1.68 -30.57
N VAL A 704 -1.61 1.29 -31.53
CA VAL A 704 -1.20 0.52 -32.71
C VAL A 704 -0.15 1.28 -33.51
N GLU A 705 -0.37 2.56 -33.82
CA GLU A 705 0.60 3.42 -34.51
C GLU A 705 1.97 3.45 -33.81
N LYS A 706 1.97 3.53 -32.47
CA LYS A 706 3.22 3.49 -31.68
C LYS A 706 3.89 2.12 -31.74
N LEU A 707 3.12 1.04 -31.67
CA LEU A 707 3.64 -0.33 -31.75
C LEU A 707 4.17 -0.64 -33.15
N GLU A 708 3.50 -0.19 -34.21
CA GLU A 708 3.96 -0.32 -35.60
C GLU A 708 5.27 0.43 -35.84
N SER A 709 5.39 1.65 -35.32
CA SER A 709 6.64 2.42 -35.36
C SER A 709 7.80 1.70 -34.65
N VAL A 710 7.54 1.09 -33.51
CA VAL A 710 8.54 0.29 -32.78
C VAL A 710 8.85 -1.01 -33.52
N ALA A 711 7.86 -1.70 -34.06
CA ALA A 711 8.05 -2.93 -34.83
C ALA A 711 8.91 -2.68 -36.07
N ALA A 712 8.61 -1.63 -36.84
CA ALA A 712 9.35 -1.26 -38.04
C ALA A 712 10.81 -0.87 -37.75
N SER A 713 11.07 -0.22 -36.61
CA SER A 713 12.45 0.12 -36.22
C SER A 713 13.19 -1.07 -35.60
N GLY A 714 12.47 -2.02 -34.99
CA GLY A 714 13.05 -3.11 -34.19
C GLY A 714 13.69 -2.63 -32.87
N PHE A 715 13.60 -1.35 -32.54
CA PHE A 715 14.23 -0.75 -31.36
C PHE A 715 13.18 -0.09 -30.46
N LEU A 716 13.23 -0.44 -29.18
CA LEU A 716 12.36 0.12 -28.15
C LEU A 716 13.21 0.96 -27.18
N THR A 717 12.83 2.22 -26.93
CA THR A 717 13.49 3.05 -25.90
C THR A 717 12.80 2.92 -24.54
N VAL A 718 13.52 3.23 -23.45
CA VAL A 718 12.96 3.23 -22.08
C VAL A 718 11.74 4.15 -21.97
N HIS A 719 11.79 5.33 -22.58
CA HIS A 719 10.68 6.29 -22.58
C HIS A 719 9.46 5.75 -23.34
N GLN A 720 9.65 5.19 -24.54
CA GLN A 720 8.56 4.55 -25.30
C GLN A 720 7.96 3.36 -24.53
N ALA A 721 8.80 2.54 -23.90
CA ALA A 721 8.34 1.40 -23.09
C ALA A 721 7.48 1.85 -21.90
N GLN A 722 7.87 2.93 -21.21
CA GLN A 722 7.06 3.53 -20.12
C GLN A 722 5.70 4.02 -20.62
N ILE A 723 5.67 4.71 -21.76
CA ILE A 723 4.42 5.19 -22.38
C ILE A 723 3.52 4.02 -22.76
N LEU A 724 4.05 3.04 -23.51
CA LEU A 724 3.29 1.87 -23.95
C LEU A 724 2.77 1.06 -22.77
N LEU A 725 3.58 0.85 -21.73
CA LEU A 725 3.18 0.13 -20.53
C LEU A 725 2.02 0.84 -19.81
N GLY A 726 2.06 2.17 -19.71
CA GLY A 726 0.97 2.96 -19.14
C GLY A 726 -0.32 2.83 -19.96
N LEU A 727 -0.23 2.97 -21.28
CA LEU A 727 -1.37 2.87 -22.19
C LEU A 727 -2.01 1.47 -22.21
N LEU A 728 -1.20 0.41 -22.21
CA LEU A 728 -1.66 -0.97 -22.18
C LEU A 728 -2.25 -1.37 -20.84
N ASN A 729 -1.64 -0.95 -19.72
CA ASN A 729 -2.22 -1.17 -18.39
C ASN A 729 -3.60 -0.52 -18.25
N PHE A 730 -3.75 0.70 -18.79
CA PHE A 730 -5.05 1.36 -18.82
C PHE A 730 -6.05 0.58 -19.69
N SER A 731 -5.65 0.16 -20.89
CA SER A 731 -6.51 -0.60 -21.82
C SER A 731 -6.93 -1.97 -21.28
N SER A 732 -6.04 -2.65 -20.53
CA SER A 732 -6.33 -3.90 -19.81
C SER A 732 -7.24 -3.69 -18.59
N GLY A 733 -7.34 -2.45 -18.09
CA GLY A 733 -7.96 -2.12 -16.81
C GLY A 733 -9.45 -2.40 -16.71
N PHE A 734 -10.20 -2.25 -17.81
CA PHE A 734 -11.66 -2.06 -17.72
C PHE A 734 -12.50 -3.03 -18.56
N PHE A 735 -12.06 -3.40 -19.77
CA PHE A 735 -12.87 -4.23 -20.68
C PHE A 735 -12.10 -5.39 -21.33
N ALA A 736 -10.80 -5.26 -21.65
CA ALA A 736 -10.01 -6.29 -22.34
C ALA A 736 -9.54 -7.49 -21.47
N GLY A 737 -10.09 -7.65 -20.27
CA GLY A 737 -9.70 -8.73 -19.36
C GLY A 737 -8.18 -8.76 -19.07
N ARG A 738 -7.57 -9.95 -19.14
CA ARG A 738 -6.14 -10.17 -18.86
C ARG A 738 -5.29 -10.35 -20.12
N ALA A 739 -5.85 -10.25 -21.33
CA ALA A 739 -5.16 -10.58 -22.58
C ALA A 739 -3.88 -9.77 -22.83
N LEU A 740 -3.88 -8.48 -22.45
CA LEU A 740 -2.71 -7.60 -22.60
C LEU A 740 -1.65 -7.74 -21.49
N LYS A 741 -1.87 -8.60 -20.48
CA LYS A 741 -0.91 -8.76 -19.37
C LYS A 741 0.43 -9.30 -19.83
N HIS A 742 0.45 -10.12 -20.88
CA HIS A 742 1.69 -10.58 -21.49
C HIS A 742 2.53 -9.42 -22.04
N SER A 743 1.91 -8.55 -22.84
CA SER A 743 2.56 -7.34 -23.39
C SER A 743 3.07 -6.43 -22.26
N CYS A 744 2.30 -6.28 -21.18
CA CYS A 744 2.75 -5.54 -20.01
C CYS A 744 3.95 -6.19 -19.29
N LYS A 745 3.97 -7.53 -19.15
CA LYS A 745 5.09 -8.28 -18.56
C LYS A 745 6.36 -8.08 -19.37
N TRP A 746 6.27 -8.22 -20.69
CA TRP A 746 7.40 -8.00 -21.60
C TRP A 746 7.98 -6.58 -21.47
N LEU A 747 7.13 -5.55 -21.54
CA LEU A 747 7.58 -4.15 -21.39
C LEU A 747 8.17 -3.89 -20.00
N SER A 748 7.64 -4.52 -18.96
CA SER A 748 8.19 -4.42 -17.60
C SER A 748 9.57 -5.07 -17.50
N GLY A 749 9.78 -6.24 -18.13
CA GLY A 749 11.10 -6.88 -18.24
C GLY A 749 12.10 -5.99 -18.97
N PHE A 750 11.67 -5.37 -20.07
CA PHE A 750 12.49 -4.39 -20.79
C PHE A 750 12.91 -3.22 -19.88
N LEU A 751 11.99 -2.66 -19.10
CA LEU A 751 12.31 -1.59 -18.14
C LEU A 751 13.22 -2.05 -17.00
N ALA A 752 13.17 -3.33 -16.63
CA ALA A 752 14.02 -3.93 -15.61
C ALA A 752 15.44 -4.25 -16.10
N GLY A 753 15.67 -4.22 -17.42
CA GLY A 753 16.99 -4.40 -18.02
C GLY A 753 17.05 -5.39 -19.17
N ASP A 754 15.96 -6.11 -19.48
CA ASP A 754 15.95 -7.06 -20.58
C ASP A 754 16.14 -6.34 -21.92
N ARG A 755 17.00 -6.90 -22.78
CA ARG A 755 17.31 -6.35 -24.10
C ARG A 755 17.07 -7.42 -25.16
N PRO A 756 15.81 -7.66 -25.55
CA PRO A 756 15.47 -8.62 -26.58
C PRO A 756 16.05 -8.21 -27.94
N SER A 757 16.22 -9.18 -28.84
CA SER A 757 16.70 -8.92 -30.20
C SER A 757 15.70 -8.07 -30.99
N PRO A 758 16.14 -7.32 -32.03
CA PRO A 758 15.23 -6.50 -32.84
C PRO A 758 14.07 -7.29 -33.45
N LYS A 759 14.34 -8.53 -33.87
CA LYS A 759 13.32 -9.46 -34.35
C LYS A 759 12.26 -9.76 -33.28
N THR A 760 12.69 -10.08 -32.06
CA THR A 760 11.80 -10.36 -30.93
C THR A 760 10.94 -9.15 -30.58
N VAL A 761 11.51 -7.93 -30.64
CA VAL A 761 10.76 -6.68 -30.42
C VAL A 761 9.65 -6.52 -31.46
N SER A 762 9.95 -6.75 -32.76
CA SER A 762 8.94 -6.69 -33.82
C SER A 762 7.82 -7.71 -33.59
N GLU A 763 8.18 -8.96 -33.34
CA GLU A 763 7.21 -10.05 -33.11
C GLU A 763 6.29 -9.77 -31.91
N MET A 764 6.85 -9.24 -30.81
CA MET A 764 6.07 -8.89 -29.61
C MET A 764 5.15 -7.69 -29.84
N CYS A 765 5.59 -6.69 -30.61
CA CYS A 765 4.74 -5.57 -31.03
C CYS A 765 3.59 -6.05 -31.92
N GLU A 766 3.88 -6.84 -32.95
CA GLU A 766 2.88 -7.41 -33.86
C GLU A 766 1.88 -8.29 -33.14
N HIS A 767 2.35 -9.12 -32.19
CA HIS A 767 1.47 -9.93 -31.35
C HIS A 767 0.56 -9.05 -30.48
N THR A 768 1.11 -7.98 -29.88
CA THR A 768 0.33 -7.03 -29.09
C THR A 768 -0.73 -6.31 -29.94
N ILE A 769 -0.39 -5.91 -31.17
CA ILE A 769 -1.34 -5.32 -32.12
C ILE A 769 -2.46 -6.30 -32.43
N LYS A 770 -2.14 -7.57 -32.75
CA LYS A 770 -3.14 -8.61 -33.00
C LYS A 770 -4.10 -8.76 -31.83
N ILE A 771 -3.62 -8.78 -30.59
CA ILE A 771 -4.48 -8.84 -29.40
C ILE A 771 -5.36 -7.59 -29.33
N LEU A 772 -4.80 -6.39 -29.47
CA LEU A 772 -5.54 -5.12 -29.36
C LEU A 772 -6.68 -5.01 -30.38
N VAL A 773 -6.45 -5.47 -31.62
CA VAL A 773 -7.43 -5.39 -32.71
C VAL A 773 -8.46 -6.52 -32.62
N SER A 774 -8.06 -7.71 -32.17
CA SER A 774 -8.97 -8.87 -32.07
C SER A 774 -9.79 -8.92 -30.79
N THR A 775 -9.40 -8.18 -29.73
CA THR A 775 -10.15 -8.18 -28.46
C THR A 775 -11.45 -7.39 -28.63
N PRO A 776 -12.63 -8.04 -28.52
CA PRO A 776 -13.89 -7.35 -28.69
C PRO A 776 -14.18 -6.42 -27.50
N PRO A 777 -15.06 -5.41 -27.68
CA PRO A 777 -15.69 -4.72 -26.57
C PRO A 777 -16.31 -5.70 -25.56
N ARG A 778 -16.23 -5.38 -24.27
CA ARG A 778 -16.76 -6.25 -23.22
C ARG A 778 -18.27 -6.10 -23.15
N PHE A 779 -18.97 -7.20 -23.37
CA PHE A 779 -20.41 -7.30 -23.16
C PHE A 779 -20.72 -7.71 -21.72
N ILE A 780 -21.64 -6.98 -21.07
CA ILE A 780 -22.16 -7.30 -19.75
C ILE A 780 -23.66 -7.58 -19.90
N SER A 781 -24.06 -8.84 -19.72
CA SER A 781 -25.47 -9.20 -19.57
C SER A 781 -25.92 -8.90 -18.13
N CYS A 782 -27.08 -8.26 -18.02
CA CYS A 782 -27.78 -8.03 -16.77
C CYS A 782 -28.74 -9.18 -16.42
N ASP A 783 -28.91 -10.18 -17.30
CA ASP A 783 -29.88 -11.27 -17.12
C ASP A 783 -29.53 -12.20 -15.96
N SER A 784 -28.23 -12.44 -15.73
CA SER A 784 -27.74 -13.31 -14.64
C SER A 784 -27.73 -12.62 -13.26
N THR A 785 -28.24 -11.39 -13.15
CA THR A 785 -28.20 -10.64 -11.88
C THR A 785 -29.19 -11.24 -10.88
N GLY A 786 -28.66 -11.88 -9.85
CA GLY A 786 -29.47 -12.52 -8.79
C GLY A 786 -29.70 -14.03 -8.99
N GLU A 787 -29.23 -14.60 -10.10
CA GLU A 787 -29.18 -16.05 -10.28
C GLU A 787 -28.02 -16.66 -9.47
N PRO A 788 -28.14 -17.92 -9.00
CA PRO A 788 -27.02 -18.63 -8.40
C PRO A 788 -25.83 -18.74 -9.40
N PRO A 789 -24.58 -18.51 -8.97
CA PRO A 789 -23.43 -18.71 -9.84
C PRO A 789 -23.26 -20.18 -10.21
N ILE A 790 -22.70 -20.44 -11.39
CA ILE A 790 -22.21 -21.77 -11.75
C ILE A 790 -20.97 -22.06 -10.90
N LEU A 791 -20.91 -23.25 -10.32
CA LEU A 791 -19.80 -23.69 -9.50
C LEU A 791 -18.96 -24.68 -10.30
N VAL A 792 -17.65 -24.45 -10.34
CA VAL A 792 -16.71 -25.28 -11.09
C VAL A 792 -15.55 -25.65 -10.17
N TRP A 793 -15.34 -26.94 -9.92
CA TRP A 793 -14.12 -27.45 -9.30
C TRP A 793 -13.19 -27.94 -10.39
N THR A 794 -11.90 -27.63 -10.28
CA THR A 794 -10.86 -28.15 -11.18
C THR A 794 -9.73 -28.73 -10.37
N ASP A 795 -9.11 -29.78 -10.89
CA ASP A 795 -7.98 -30.45 -10.26
C ASP A 795 -7.08 -31.10 -11.31
N GLY A 796 -5.83 -31.33 -10.93
CA GLY A 796 -4.81 -31.99 -11.72
C GLY A 796 -4.06 -33.01 -10.89
N ALA A 797 -3.77 -34.18 -11.45
CA ALA A 797 -2.98 -35.22 -10.80
C ALA A 797 -1.69 -35.45 -11.57
N TRP A 798 -0.56 -35.47 -10.87
CA TRP A 798 0.75 -35.81 -11.45
C TRP A 798 1.38 -36.99 -10.70
N GLU A 799 1.61 -38.09 -11.43
CA GLU A 799 2.30 -39.28 -10.92
C GLU A 799 3.60 -39.50 -11.71
N PRO A 800 4.75 -38.95 -11.25
CA PRO A 800 6.02 -38.98 -11.99
C PRO A 800 6.45 -40.41 -12.38
N ALA A 801 6.24 -41.37 -11.48
CA ALA A 801 6.62 -42.77 -11.68
C ALA A 801 5.88 -43.45 -12.84
N LYS A 802 4.68 -42.98 -13.16
CA LYS A 802 3.85 -43.51 -14.26
C LYS A 802 3.81 -42.57 -15.47
N ALA A 803 4.50 -41.42 -15.39
CA ALA A 803 4.36 -40.31 -16.32
C ALA A 803 2.88 -39.92 -16.57
N PHE A 804 2.02 -40.12 -15.58
CA PHE A 804 0.58 -39.89 -15.71
C PHE A 804 0.24 -38.48 -15.24
N ALA A 805 -0.30 -37.67 -16.15
CA ALA A 805 -0.80 -36.32 -15.88
C ALA A 805 -2.30 -36.28 -16.18
N GLY A 806 -3.13 -36.43 -15.15
CA GLY A 806 -4.58 -36.43 -15.27
C GLY A 806 -5.20 -35.06 -14.96
N ILE A 807 -6.34 -34.77 -15.57
CA ILE A 807 -7.12 -33.53 -15.35
C ILE A 807 -8.58 -33.86 -15.05
N GLY A 808 -9.16 -33.14 -14.12
CA GLY A 808 -10.53 -33.35 -13.66
C GLY A 808 -11.29 -32.04 -13.44
N ALA A 809 -12.59 -32.07 -13.71
CA ALA A 809 -13.48 -30.97 -13.35
C ALA A 809 -14.89 -31.45 -12.97
N VAL A 810 -15.54 -30.70 -12.10
CA VAL A 810 -16.94 -30.93 -11.69
C VAL A 810 -17.68 -29.60 -11.77
N ILE A 811 -18.82 -29.59 -12.46
CA ILE A 811 -19.60 -28.38 -12.74
C ILE A 811 -21.01 -28.56 -12.22
N LEU A 812 -21.50 -27.58 -11.47
CA LEU A 812 -22.86 -27.52 -10.95
C LEU A 812 -23.50 -26.20 -11.36
N ASP A 813 -24.59 -26.29 -12.10
CA ASP A 813 -25.48 -25.17 -12.40
C ASP A 813 -26.77 -25.34 -11.62
N ALA A 814 -26.86 -24.68 -10.46
CA ALA A 814 -28.02 -24.77 -9.58
C ALA A 814 -29.29 -24.16 -10.21
N SER A 815 -29.17 -23.29 -11.21
CA SER A 815 -30.31 -22.65 -11.87
C SER A 815 -31.05 -23.63 -12.80
N SER A 816 -30.29 -24.43 -13.56
CA SER A 816 -30.83 -25.43 -14.49
C SER A 816 -30.91 -26.83 -13.88
N GLY A 817 -30.29 -27.06 -12.71
CA GLY A 817 -30.14 -28.37 -12.09
C GLY A 817 -29.11 -29.27 -12.79
N VAL A 818 -28.36 -28.74 -13.77
CA VAL A 818 -27.39 -29.49 -14.55
C VAL A 818 -26.11 -29.70 -13.74
N SER A 819 -25.64 -30.96 -13.69
CA SER A 819 -24.37 -31.34 -13.09
C SER A 819 -23.54 -32.13 -14.11
N ARG A 820 -22.26 -31.79 -14.27
CA ARG A 820 -21.35 -32.41 -15.24
C ARG A 820 -20.03 -32.76 -14.57
N VAL A 821 -19.42 -33.86 -15.00
CA VAL A 821 -18.11 -34.32 -14.52
C VAL A 821 -17.23 -34.57 -15.73
N PHE A 822 -16.02 -34.01 -15.71
CA PHE A 822 -15.05 -34.16 -16.79
C PHE A 822 -13.80 -34.87 -16.29
N GLN A 823 -13.29 -35.79 -17.11
CA GLN A 823 -12.08 -36.54 -16.85
C GLN A 823 -11.23 -36.61 -18.11
N GLY A 824 -9.93 -36.42 -17.98
CA GLY A 824 -9.00 -36.44 -19.10
C GLY A 824 -7.55 -36.56 -18.68
N GLN A 825 -6.67 -36.46 -19.66
CA GLN A 825 -5.23 -36.49 -19.46
C GLN A 825 -4.57 -35.36 -20.24
N VAL A 826 -3.45 -34.86 -19.71
CA VAL A 826 -2.60 -33.92 -20.43
C VAL A 826 -1.91 -34.66 -21.58
N PRO A 827 -1.91 -34.10 -22.80
CA PRO A 827 -1.16 -34.66 -23.91
C PRO A 827 0.32 -34.86 -23.58
N GLU A 828 0.87 -36.01 -23.96
CA GLU A 828 2.26 -36.40 -23.67
C GLU A 828 3.29 -35.34 -24.13
N ARG A 829 3.06 -34.71 -25.29
CA ARG A 829 3.93 -33.64 -25.82
C ARG A 829 4.07 -32.45 -24.85
N LEU A 830 3.00 -32.08 -24.16
CA LEU A 830 3.03 -31.00 -23.17
C LEU A 830 3.72 -31.45 -21.89
N VAL A 831 3.48 -32.68 -21.44
CA VAL A 831 4.15 -33.27 -20.27
C VAL A 831 5.67 -33.28 -20.45
N VAL A 832 6.14 -33.76 -21.61
CA VAL A 832 7.57 -33.75 -21.97
C VAL A 832 8.11 -32.32 -21.95
N ARG A 833 7.41 -31.39 -22.61
CA ARG A 833 7.84 -30.00 -22.69
C ARG A 833 7.93 -29.33 -21.32
N TRP A 834 6.94 -29.52 -20.45
CA TRP A 834 6.98 -28.96 -19.10
C TRP A 834 8.10 -29.57 -18.27
N ARG A 835 8.37 -30.88 -18.40
CA ARG A 835 9.50 -31.50 -17.70
C ARG A 835 10.85 -30.92 -18.12
N GLU A 836 11.01 -30.59 -19.40
CA GLU A 836 12.21 -29.90 -19.90
C GLU A 836 12.35 -28.48 -19.31
N GLU A 837 11.24 -27.77 -19.14
CA GLU A 837 11.24 -26.35 -18.74
C GLU A 837 11.28 -26.13 -17.22
N VAL A 838 10.55 -26.93 -16.45
CA VAL A 838 10.35 -26.73 -15.00
C VAL A 838 10.83 -27.92 -14.15
N GLY A 839 11.22 -29.04 -14.78
CA GLY A 839 11.73 -30.24 -14.11
C GLY A 839 10.64 -31.28 -13.80
N GLU A 840 10.96 -32.22 -12.91
CA GLU A 840 10.13 -33.41 -12.64
C GLU A 840 8.79 -33.14 -11.93
N GLN A 841 8.60 -31.94 -11.37
CA GLN A 841 7.39 -31.58 -10.63
C GLN A 841 6.56 -30.57 -11.42
N ILE A 842 5.61 -31.07 -12.22
CA ILE A 842 4.78 -30.26 -13.15
C ILE A 842 3.34 -30.05 -12.66
N ILE A 843 3.06 -30.32 -11.39
CA ILE A 843 1.69 -30.30 -10.85
C ILE A 843 0.97 -28.96 -11.05
N CYS A 844 1.71 -27.85 -10.93
CA CYS A 844 1.15 -26.50 -11.09
C CYS A 844 0.65 -26.27 -12.53
N GLU A 845 1.41 -26.74 -13.51
CA GLU A 845 1.08 -26.65 -14.94
C GLU A 845 -0.13 -27.53 -15.26
N VAL A 846 -0.18 -28.75 -14.73
CA VAL A 846 -1.30 -29.70 -14.93
C VAL A 846 -2.61 -29.11 -14.38
N GLU A 847 -2.59 -28.54 -13.18
CA GLU A 847 -3.78 -27.93 -12.58
C GLU A 847 -4.26 -26.67 -13.31
N LEU A 848 -3.33 -25.78 -13.71
CA LEU A 848 -3.69 -24.61 -14.51
C LEU A 848 -4.23 -25.01 -15.89
N TYR A 849 -3.68 -26.09 -16.47
CA TYR A 849 -4.17 -26.66 -17.71
C TYR A 849 -5.58 -27.23 -17.57
N ALA A 850 -5.92 -27.88 -16.45
CA ALA A 850 -7.28 -28.36 -16.19
C ALA A 850 -8.32 -27.21 -16.25
N LEU A 851 -7.99 -26.06 -15.66
CA LEU A 851 -8.82 -24.85 -15.73
C LEU A 851 -8.91 -24.28 -17.14
N LEU A 852 -7.79 -24.18 -17.85
CA LEU A 852 -7.75 -23.73 -19.24
C LEU A 852 -8.67 -24.58 -20.12
N MET A 853 -8.51 -25.90 -20.03
CA MET A 853 -9.25 -26.84 -20.87
C MET A 853 -10.73 -26.82 -20.56
N ILE A 854 -11.15 -26.78 -19.29
CA ILE A 854 -12.58 -26.70 -18.99
C ILE A 854 -13.19 -25.38 -19.46
N ARG A 855 -12.43 -24.27 -19.39
CA ARG A 855 -12.90 -22.98 -19.93
C ARG A 855 -13.03 -22.96 -21.43
N ALA A 856 -12.14 -23.64 -22.15
CA ALA A 856 -12.22 -23.77 -23.60
C ALA A 856 -13.38 -24.71 -24.00
N CYS A 857 -13.49 -25.89 -23.38
CA CYS A 857 -14.54 -26.87 -23.67
C CYS A 857 -15.95 -26.30 -23.48
N LEU A 858 -16.14 -25.52 -22.41
CA LEU A 858 -17.44 -24.98 -22.03
C LEU A 858 -17.60 -23.51 -22.39
N GLN A 859 -16.81 -22.98 -23.32
CA GLN A 859 -16.80 -21.55 -23.64
C GLN A 859 -18.19 -20.98 -23.95
N ASN A 860 -19.00 -21.70 -24.74
CA ASN A 860 -20.36 -21.27 -25.09
C ASN A 860 -21.33 -21.38 -23.90
N PHE A 861 -21.17 -22.40 -23.06
CA PHE A 861 -22.03 -22.63 -21.90
C PHE A 861 -21.77 -21.63 -20.77
N LEU A 862 -20.51 -21.21 -20.62
CA LEU A 862 -20.03 -20.33 -19.55
C LEU A 862 -20.02 -18.86 -19.93
N SER A 863 -20.09 -18.53 -21.22
CA SER A 863 -20.08 -17.14 -21.71
C SER A 863 -21.21 -16.32 -21.10
N GLY A 864 -20.89 -15.11 -20.64
CA GLY A 864 -21.82 -14.16 -20.01
C GLY A 864 -22.28 -14.53 -18.59
N LYS A 865 -21.94 -15.72 -18.07
CA LYS A 865 -22.43 -16.21 -16.78
C LYS A 865 -21.53 -15.84 -15.60
N ARG A 866 -22.11 -15.86 -14.39
CA ARG A 866 -21.42 -15.78 -13.10
C ARG A 866 -20.85 -17.14 -12.74
N ILE A 867 -19.55 -17.23 -12.45
CA ILE A 867 -18.89 -18.52 -12.20
C ILE A 867 -17.92 -18.41 -11.03
N ILE A 868 -17.96 -19.39 -10.12
CA ILE A 868 -16.98 -19.58 -9.05
C ILE A 868 -16.15 -20.81 -9.38
N PHE A 869 -14.85 -20.63 -9.58
CA PHE A 869 -13.86 -21.68 -9.78
C PHE A 869 -13.18 -22.02 -8.46
N PHE A 870 -13.27 -23.27 -8.01
CA PHE A 870 -12.58 -23.78 -6.85
C PHE A 870 -11.29 -24.48 -7.30
N ILE A 871 -10.14 -23.99 -6.79
CA ILE A 871 -8.80 -24.48 -7.10
C ILE A 871 -8.04 -24.68 -5.78
N ASP A 872 -7.35 -25.79 -5.63
CA ASP A 872 -6.61 -26.11 -4.41
C ASP A 872 -5.14 -25.68 -4.43
N ASN A 873 -4.54 -25.52 -5.61
CA ASN A 873 -3.19 -24.98 -5.76
C ASN A 873 -3.13 -23.45 -5.78
N ASP A 874 -2.41 -22.92 -4.78
CA ASP A 874 -2.18 -21.49 -4.61
C ASP A 874 -1.37 -20.86 -5.75
N ALA A 875 -0.45 -21.61 -6.39
CA ALA A 875 0.34 -21.10 -7.51
C ALA A 875 -0.53 -20.93 -8.75
N ALA A 876 -1.31 -21.95 -9.13
CA ALA A 876 -2.29 -21.86 -10.21
C ALA A 876 -3.29 -20.73 -9.95
N ARG A 877 -3.90 -20.68 -8.76
CA ARG A 877 -4.81 -19.60 -8.36
C ARG A 877 -4.15 -18.22 -8.49
N SER A 878 -2.92 -18.04 -7.99
CA SER A 878 -2.22 -16.76 -8.09
C SER A 878 -1.93 -16.35 -9.54
N VAL A 879 -1.65 -17.31 -10.43
CA VAL A 879 -1.40 -17.04 -11.84
C VAL A 879 -2.68 -16.59 -12.54
N VAL A 880 -3.80 -17.28 -12.32
CA VAL A 880 -5.11 -16.91 -12.87
C VAL A 880 -5.50 -15.50 -12.42
N LEU A 881 -5.35 -15.19 -11.13
CA LEU A 881 -5.71 -13.86 -10.60
C LEU A 881 -4.87 -12.74 -11.19
N ARG A 882 -3.56 -12.96 -11.38
CA ARG A 882 -2.63 -11.95 -11.89
C ARG A 882 -2.61 -11.86 -13.41
N GLY A 883 -2.98 -12.94 -14.11
CA GLY A 883 -2.78 -13.10 -15.55
C GLY A 883 -1.30 -13.21 -15.96
N GLN A 884 -0.40 -13.49 -15.02
CA GLN A 884 1.03 -13.60 -15.29
C GLN A 884 1.75 -14.49 -14.28
N SER A 885 2.86 -15.11 -14.71
CA SER A 885 3.73 -15.94 -13.88
C SER A 885 5.20 -15.62 -14.14
N ARG A 886 6.06 -15.96 -13.18
CA ARG A 886 7.53 -15.99 -13.38
C ARG A 886 7.99 -17.26 -14.10
N SER A 887 7.27 -18.37 -13.93
CA SER A 887 7.45 -19.57 -14.76
C SER A 887 6.90 -19.26 -16.15
N ASP A 888 7.72 -19.46 -17.19
CA ASP A 888 7.30 -19.21 -18.56
C ASP A 888 6.23 -20.22 -19.02
N ALA A 889 6.30 -21.47 -18.55
CA ALA A 889 5.29 -22.48 -18.81
C ALA A 889 3.90 -22.05 -18.29
N MET A 890 3.84 -21.70 -17.00
CA MET A 890 2.63 -21.17 -16.37
C MET A 890 2.19 -19.84 -16.99
N HIS A 891 3.12 -19.02 -17.48
CA HIS A 891 2.78 -17.76 -18.12
C HIS A 891 2.12 -17.96 -19.48
N ARG A 892 2.61 -18.89 -20.31
CA ARG A 892 1.97 -19.27 -21.58
C ARG A 892 0.59 -19.87 -21.36
N LEU A 893 0.40 -20.70 -20.32
CA LEU A 893 -0.94 -21.17 -19.94
C LEU A 893 -1.88 -20.03 -19.54
N ALA A 894 -1.39 -19.05 -18.78
CA ALA A 894 -2.17 -17.87 -18.44
C ALA A 894 -2.55 -17.01 -19.66
N MET A 895 -1.65 -16.92 -20.65
CA MET A 895 -1.91 -16.26 -21.92
C MET A 895 -3.02 -16.98 -22.68
N ALA A 896 -2.91 -18.30 -22.87
CA ALA A 896 -3.91 -19.10 -23.55
C ALA A 896 -5.30 -18.96 -22.86
N LEU A 897 -5.34 -19.00 -21.53
CA LEU A 897 -6.56 -18.78 -20.76
C LEU A 897 -7.16 -17.41 -21.03
N SER A 898 -6.33 -16.37 -21.07
CA SER A 898 -6.79 -15.00 -21.34
C SER A 898 -7.34 -14.81 -22.75
N MET A 899 -6.87 -15.59 -23.74
CA MET A 899 -7.40 -15.58 -25.10
C MET A 899 -8.79 -16.23 -25.15
N VAL A 900 -8.98 -17.36 -24.45
CA VAL A 900 -10.31 -17.97 -24.28
C VAL A 900 -11.28 -17.01 -23.57
N GLU A 901 -10.82 -16.31 -22.53
CA GLU A 901 -11.61 -15.29 -21.84
C GLU A 901 -11.95 -14.09 -22.75
N ALA A 902 -11.10 -13.74 -23.71
CA ALA A 902 -11.37 -12.65 -24.65
C ALA A 902 -12.43 -13.01 -25.70
N VAL A 903 -12.43 -14.26 -26.19
CA VAL A 903 -13.39 -14.75 -27.19
C VAL A 903 -14.76 -15.04 -26.57
N ALA A 904 -14.77 -15.68 -25.39
CA ALA A 904 -15.98 -16.07 -24.68
C ALA A 904 -15.93 -15.57 -23.24
N PRO A 905 -16.20 -14.27 -22.99
CA PRO A 905 -16.04 -13.67 -21.68
C PRO A 905 -17.03 -14.25 -20.66
N CYS A 906 -16.55 -14.48 -19.44
CA CYS A 906 -17.39 -14.84 -18.30
C CYS A 906 -17.03 -13.96 -17.10
N ILE A 907 -17.87 -13.96 -16.06
CA ILE A 907 -17.58 -13.24 -14.82
C ILE A 907 -17.13 -14.26 -13.81
N SER A 908 -15.80 -14.42 -13.72
CA SER A 908 -15.14 -15.46 -12.92
C SER A 908 -14.72 -14.95 -11.55
N TRP A 909 -14.90 -15.81 -10.54
CA TRP A 909 -14.33 -15.69 -9.20
C TRP A 909 -13.52 -16.95 -8.91
N ILE A 910 -12.26 -16.82 -8.52
CA ILE A 910 -11.36 -17.94 -8.19
C ILE A 910 -11.26 -18.13 -6.68
N GLU A 911 -11.84 -19.19 -6.16
CA GLU A 911 -11.87 -19.53 -4.74
C GLU A 911 -10.87 -20.65 -4.41
N ARG A 912 -10.35 -20.67 -3.18
CA ARG A 912 -9.56 -21.80 -2.71
C ARG A 912 -10.48 -22.94 -2.27
N VAL A 913 -10.11 -24.17 -2.57
CA VAL A 913 -10.66 -25.37 -1.91
C VAL A 913 -9.50 -26.18 -1.33
N PRO A 914 -9.60 -26.76 -0.12
CA PRO A 914 -8.58 -27.71 0.35
C PRO A 914 -8.53 -28.96 -0.53
N SER A 915 -7.36 -29.55 -0.79
CA SER A 915 -7.23 -30.74 -1.63
C SER A 915 -8.08 -31.92 -1.14
N SER A 916 -8.15 -32.15 0.17
CA SER A 916 -9.03 -33.17 0.77
C SER A 916 -10.53 -32.88 0.62
N SER A 917 -10.91 -31.64 0.30
CA SER A 917 -12.28 -31.22 0.03
C SER A 917 -12.57 -31.07 -1.47
N ASN A 918 -11.56 -31.23 -2.35
CA ASN A 918 -11.71 -30.97 -3.78
C ASN A 918 -12.33 -32.17 -4.51
N ILE A 919 -13.62 -32.09 -4.85
CA ILE A 919 -14.32 -33.18 -5.55
C ILE A 919 -13.73 -33.49 -6.95
N ALA A 920 -12.97 -32.56 -7.53
CA ALA A 920 -12.32 -32.77 -8.82
C ALA A 920 -11.06 -33.67 -8.76
N ASP A 921 -10.54 -34.00 -7.57
CA ASP A 921 -9.41 -34.94 -7.41
C ASP A 921 -9.76 -36.36 -7.89
N TRP A 922 -10.99 -36.83 -7.69
CA TRP A 922 -11.40 -38.13 -8.24
C TRP A 922 -11.32 -38.20 -9.76
N PRO A 923 -11.96 -37.31 -10.55
CA PRO A 923 -11.82 -37.34 -11.99
C PRO A 923 -10.38 -37.08 -12.46
N SER A 924 -9.58 -36.25 -11.77
CA SER A 924 -8.17 -36.04 -12.17
C SER A 924 -7.34 -37.33 -12.06
N ARG A 925 -7.71 -38.26 -11.17
CA ARG A 925 -7.07 -39.58 -10.98
C ARG A 925 -7.70 -40.71 -11.78
N GLY A 926 -8.65 -40.43 -12.66
CA GLY A 926 -9.34 -41.47 -13.43
C GLY A 926 -10.57 -42.09 -12.74
N GLU A 927 -10.98 -41.55 -11.59
CA GLU A 927 -12.08 -42.05 -10.75
C GLU A 927 -13.35 -41.18 -10.84
N GLY A 928 -13.60 -40.52 -11.98
CA GLY A 928 -14.71 -39.56 -12.16
C GLY A 928 -16.10 -40.12 -11.83
N TRP A 929 -16.29 -41.43 -11.91
CA TRP A 929 -17.53 -42.10 -11.51
C TRP A 929 -17.91 -41.88 -10.04
N LYS A 930 -16.92 -41.64 -9.15
CA LYS A 930 -17.17 -41.29 -7.74
C LYS A 930 -17.82 -39.91 -7.64
N ALA A 931 -17.27 -38.92 -8.35
CA ALA A 931 -17.82 -37.58 -8.42
C ALA A 931 -19.21 -37.61 -9.07
N GLN A 932 -19.37 -38.34 -10.18
CA GLN A 932 -20.64 -38.50 -10.90
C GLN A 932 -21.78 -38.94 -9.97
N LYS A 933 -21.52 -39.91 -9.08
CA LYS A 933 -22.52 -40.38 -8.10
C LYS A 933 -22.90 -39.31 -7.08
N VAL A 934 -21.93 -38.54 -6.60
CA VAL A 934 -22.15 -37.48 -5.58
C VAL A 934 -22.99 -36.34 -6.16
N VAL A 935 -22.64 -35.88 -7.37
CA VAL A 935 -23.34 -34.75 -8.01
C VAL A 935 -24.52 -35.16 -8.89
N ARG A 936 -24.76 -36.46 -9.05
CA ARG A 936 -25.80 -37.05 -9.90
C ARG A 936 -25.69 -36.58 -11.36
N ALA A 937 -24.48 -36.50 -11.89
CA ALA A 937 -24.24 -36.21 -13.30
C ALA A 937 -24.66 -37.39 -14.18
N ALA A 938 -25.13 -37.11 -15.40
CA ALA A 938 -25.59 -38.14 -16.34
C ALA A 938 -24.45 -39.11 -16.72
N GLU A 939 -23.27 -38.57 -17.00
CA GLU A 939 -22.09 -39.35 -17.39
C GLU A 939 -20.79 -38.65 -16.95
N VAL A 940 -19.67 -39.36 -17.09
CA VAL A 940 -18.32 -38.77 -17.01
C VAL A 940 -17.89 -38.43 -18.42
N GLU A 941 -17.73 -37.15 -18.69
CA GLU A 941 -17.45 -36.61 -20.02
C GLU A 941 -15.94 -36.50 -20.26
N PRO A 942 -15.48 -36.71 -21.51
CA PRO A 942 -14.09 -36.45 -21.87
C PRO A 942 -13.83 -34.94 -22.01
N TYR A 943 -12.59 -34.53 -21.78
CA TYR A 943 -12.14 -33.21 -22.23
C TYR A 943 -12.05 -33.17 -23.75
N PHE A 944 -12.60 -32.13 -24.38
CA PHE A 944 -12.35 -31.86 -25.79
C PHE A 944 -11.04 -31.07 -25.91
N VAL A 945 -10.03 -31.73 -26.46
CA VAL A 945 -8.70 -31.15 -26.63
C VAL A 945 -8.61 -30.49 -28.00
N ASP A 946 -8.72 -29.16 -28.05
CA ASP A 946 -8.43 -28.40 -29.26
C ASP A 946 -6.93 -28.42 -29.53
N GLN A 947 -6.52 -29.12 -30.60
CA GLN A 947 -5.11 -29.23 -30.98
C GLN A 947 -4.49 -27.87 -31.32
N SER A 948 -5.29 -26.92 -31.82
CA SER A 948 -4.78 -25.58 -32.13
C SER A 948 -4.30 -24.83 -30.88
N LEU A 949 -4.94 -25.07 -29.72
CA LEU A 949 -4.54 -24.49 -28.45
C LEU A 949 -3.20 -25.08 -27.95
N ILE A 950 -2.98 -26.38 -28.20
CA ILE A 950 -1.74 -27.07 -27.86
C ILE A 950 -0.61 -26.59 -28.76
N ASP A 951 -0.86 -26.55 -30.07
CA ASP A 951 0.14 -26.10 -31.04
C ASP A 951 0.51 -24.63 -30.78
N ALA A 952 -0.45 -23.77 -30.45
CA ALA A 952 -0.20 -22.39 -30.05
C ALA A 952 0.60 -22.25 -28.74
N TYR A 953 0.49 -23.21 -27.82
CA TYR A 953 1.30 -23.23 -26.59
C TYR A 953 2.75 -23.66 -26.86
N LEU A 954 2.96 -24.55 -27.83
CA LEU A 954 4.27 -25.12 -28.17
C LEU A 954 5.12 -24.23 -29.08
N LEU A 955 4.50 -23.26 -29.76
CA LEU A 955 5.16 -22.19 -30.52
C LEU A 955 5.65 -21.08 -29.59
#